data_AF-A0A6N8G1E4-F1
#
_entry.id   AF-A0A6N8G1E4-F1
#
_cell.length_a   1.000
_cell.length_b   1.000
_cell.length_c   1.000
_cell.angle_alpha   90.00
_cell.angle_beta   90.00
_cell.angle_gamma   90.00
#
_symmetry.space_group_name_H-M   'P 1'
#
loop_
_entity.id
_entity.type
_entity.pdbx_description
1 polymer ?
#
loop_
_entity_poly.entity_id
_entity_poly.type
_entity_poly.pdbx_seq_one_letter_code
_entity_poly.pdbx_strand_id
1 'polypeptide(L)'
;MPAKYPQIIWAAALTPLVILSSSIPPVIAAVNQTQISATANANAIQLMQQGINFYQAEQFAAAVKVLQQAVQAFRTEGNTLHQAQALNYLSLVYQELGQWTPATQAIAESLQLLQPQHKSREYLPILAQSLNTQGHLQLAQGQAEKALETWQQAATTYNKIGDRTGSIGSQINQVQALKALGLYRRALTSLNSVKQILQQEPDLLIKTTGLRSLGNVLQVIGDLPQSETVLRESLVAAQKMRSPQNESAALLSLGNTSRAQQNLQNALSYYQQATSVTNSPHQKIQAQLNQLSLLLETQQLSDAQALLPEIQSLLTQIPLSRTAVNSRINLVQSLICLKQQEGQISVQSSPIVQQCATGEVREKTQELSSVPSWSEIGQLLATAVQQARTLQDQRAEAQALGYLGGLYQQTQQWSDAQKLTEQALLLAQTINASDIAYRWQWQLGRLLNATGKTQKAIASYTDAVSSLKALRNDLVGINPELQFSFRDSVEPVYRELVSLLLQSPSTASQKNLAQARDAIEALQVAEIENFFRTACLDTQPVQIDQVDQAAAVIYPIILGDRLEVIVSLPKQPLRHYATPLSANRVESIVEGLRQTVFTQTSRRYLPFAAEVYNWLIRPVAADLEKTGVKTIVFVLDGAMRNIPMAALYDGKQYLVEKYSIALTPGLQLLDPQPLARERLKALTAGLTEARESFAALPNVKLELEQIQSEVPSRVLLNQEFTTNTLQNEVQSSPVPVVHLATHGQFSSKAEETFILSWDSAIDVNQLNTILRSRGNNRQNAIELLVLSACETVAGDKRAALGLAGMAVRAGARSTLATLWSVSDFATASLMGQFYQEYANTSVTKAEALRRAQQTLLKDPKYEHPYFWAAYVLVGNWL
;
A
#
# COMPACT_ATOMS: atom_id res chain seq x y z
N MET A 1 -14.77 -24.86 -31.66
CA MET A 1 -15.78 -24.85 -30.58
C MET A 1 -15.35 -23.82 -29.55
N PRO A 2 -16.09 -22.72 -29.34
CA PRO A 2 -15.65 -21.70 -28.38
C PRO A 2 -16.07 -22.13 -26.97
N ALA A 3 -15.09 -22.23 -26.07
CA ALA A 3 -15.32 -22.43 -24.65
C ALA A 3 -16.00 -21.17 -24.08
N LYS A 4 -17.22 -21.35 -23.55
CA LYS A 4 -17.93 -20.33 -22.77
C LYS A 4 -17.22 -20.17 -21.43
N TYR A 5 -16.55 -19.04 -21.21
CA TYR A 5 -16.11 -18.60 -19.89
C TYR A 5 -17.22 -17.76 -19.23
N PRO A 6 -17.48 -17.91 -17.92
CA PRO A 6 -18.49 -17.12 -17.23
C PRO A 6 -18.01 -15.67 -17.08
N GLN A 7 -18.90 -14.71 -17.38
CA GLN A 7 -18.69 -13.30 -17.07
C GLN A 7 -18.68 -13.12 -15.55
N ILE A 8 -17.50 -13.00 -14.95
CA ILE A 8 -17.33 -12.62 -13.55
C ILE A 8 -17.24 -11.09 -13.52
N ILE A 9 -18.27 -10.46 -12.95
CA ILE A 9 -18.36 -9.01 -12.75
C ILE A 9 -17.56 -8.68 -11.47
N TRP A 10 -16.48 -7.92 -11.60
CA TRP A 10 -15.58 -7.57 -10.49
C TRP A 10 -15.93 -6.19 -9.92
N ALA A 11 -16.43 -6.16 -8.68
CA ALA A 11 -16.51 -4.95 -7.86
C ALA A 11 -16.27 -5.35 -6.39
N ALA A 12 -15.04 -5.18 -5.91
CA ALA A 12 -14.68 -5.36 -4.50
C ALA A 12 -14.18 -4.01 -3.99
N ALA A 13 -14.80 -3.48 -2.94
CA ALA A 13 -14.34 -2.25 -2.29
C ALA A 13 -14.18 -2.45 -0.80
N LEU A 14 -13.04 -1.99 -0.30
CA LEU A 14 -12.54 -2.33 1.03
C LEU A 14 -12.65 -1.13 1.96
N THR A 15 -13.40 -1.33 3.05
CA THR A 15 -13.51 -0.43 4.20
C THR A 15 -12.29 -0.65 5.12
N PRO A 16 -11.72 0.41 5.72
CA PRO A 16 -10.52 0.28 6.55
C PRO A 16 -10.85 -0.48 7.84
N LEU A 17 -10.18 -1.62 8.03
CA LEU A 17 -10.24 -2.39 9.26
C LEU A 17 -9.40 -1.67 10.32
N VAL A 18 -10.05 -1.15 11.37
CA VAL A 18 -9.33 -0.60 12.53
C VAL A 18 -8.76 -1.78 13.33
N ILE A 19 -7.55 -2.22 12.97
CA ILE A 19 -6.78 -3.16 13.78
C ILE A 19 -6.33 -2.41 15.02
N LEU A 20 -7.08 -2.53 16.12
CA LEU A 20 -6.61 -2.12 17.45
C LEU A 20 -5.32 -2.91 17.73
N SER A 21 -4.20 -2.20 17.82
CA SER A 21 -2.94 -2.76 18.32
C SER A 21 -3.21 -3.26 19.73
N SER A 22 -3.44 -4.56 19.89
CA SER A 22 -3.47 -5.17 21.21
C SER A 22 -2.04 -5.15 21.72
N SER A 23 -1.72 -4.17 22.55
CA SER A 23 -0.64 -4.27 23.52
C SER A 23 -0.83 -5.61 24.21
N ILE A 24 0.17 -6.50 24.16
CA ILE A 24 0.16 -7.68 25.01
C ILE A 24 0.22 -7.11 26.42
N PRO A 25 -0.84 -7.22 27.25
CA PRO A 25 -0.79 -6.69 28.60
C PRO A 25 0.40 -7.36 29.29
N PRO A 26 1.20 -6.64 30.10
CA PRO A 26 2.31 -7.25 30.81
C PRO A 26 1.76 -8.44 31.59
N VAL A 27 2.27 -9.64 31.29
CA VAL A 27 1.89 -10.83 32.03
C VAL A 27 2.43 -10.62 33.43
N ILE A 28 1.50 -10.58 34.38
CA ILE A 28 1.81 -10.56 35.79
C ILE A 28 2.57 -11.86 36.05
N ALA A 29 3.89 -11.77 36.24
CA ALA A 29 4.59 -12.84 36.92
C ALA A 29 3.82 -13.06 38.22
N ALA A 30 3.24 -14.25 38.39
CA ALA A 30 2.61 -14.61 39.65
C ALA A 30 3.69 -14.42 40.72
N VAL A 31 3.61 -13.33 41.46
CA VAL A 31 4.36 -13.17 42.69
C VAL A 31 3.78 -14.27 43.56
N ASN A 32 4.50 -15.39 43.67
CA ASN A 32 4.20 -16.40 44.67
C ASN A 32 3.93 -15.65 45.96
N GLN A 33 2.76 -15.89 46.57
CA GLN A 33 2.41 -15.38 47.88
C GLN A 33 3.38 -15.98 48.91
N THR A 34 4.65 -15.58 48.88
CA THR A 34 5.61 -15.87 49.94
C THR A 34 5.28 -14.92 51.07
N GLN A 35 4.59 -15.48 52.08
CA GLN A 35 4.31 -14.95 53.42
C GLN A 35 4.65 -13.47 53.60
N ILE A 36 3.69 -12.61 53.23
CA ILE A 36 3.70 -11.20 53.60
C ILE A 36 3.61 -11.15 55.12
N SER A 37 4.71 -10.74 55.76
CA SER A 37 4.75 -10.55 57.20
C SER A 37 3.74 -9.48 57.59
N ALA A 38 2.80 -9.87 58.45
CA ALA A 38 1.69 -9.05 58.87
C ALA A 38 2.15 -7.94 59.82
N THR A 39 2.43 -6.76 59.26
CA THR A 39 2.39 -5.50 60.01
C THR A 39 1.77 -4.41 59.12
N ALA A 40 0.50 -4.11 59.39
CA ALA A 40 -0.28 -2.93 59.00
C ALA A 40 0.07 -2.22 57.67
N ASN A 41 -0.66 -2.51 56.57
CA ASN A 41 -1.00 -1.54 55.51
C ASN A 41 -2.00 -2.17 54.50
N ALA A 42 -3.29 -1.93 54.70
CA ALA A 42 -4.37 -2.49 53.88
C ALA A 42 -5.01 -1.47 52.91
N ASN A 43 -4.34 -0.38 52.49
CA ASN A 43 -4.98 0.62 51.61
C ASN A 43 -4.25 0.83 50.26
N ALA A 44 -2.92 1.01 50.19
CA ALA A 44 -2.23 1.32 48.93
C ALA A 44 -2.16 0.16 47.91
N ILE A 45 -1.82 -1.05 48.37
CA ILE A 45 -1.75 -2.24 47.50
C ILE A 45 -3.14 -2.62 46.96
N GLN A 46 -4.18 -2.50 47.79
CA GLN A 46 -5.57 -2.75 47.36
C GLN A 46 -6.01 -1.74 46.31
N LEU A 47 -5.69 -0.45 46.48
CA LEU A 47 -5.96 0.58 45.46
C LEU A 47 -5.23 0.25 44.16
N MET A 48 -3.94 -0.13 44.21
CA MET A 48 -3.21 -0.52 43.00
C MET A 48 -3.88 -1.71 42.29
N GLN A 49 -4.22 -2.77 43.03
CA GLN A 49 -4.89 -3.94 42.46
C GLN A 49 -6.26 -3.60 41.87
N GLN A 50 -7.03 -2.74 42.53
CA GLN A 50 -8.32 -2.26 42.02
C GLN A 50 -8.13 -1.44 40.73
N GLY A 51 -7.10 -0.59 40.68
CA GLY A 51 -6.72 0.14 39.48
C GLY A 51 -6.35 -0.78 38.31
N ILE A 52 -5.57 -1.84 38.58
CA ILE A 52 -5.23 -2.88 37.60
C ILE A 52 -6.49 -3.61 37.12
N ASN A 53 -7.41 -3.95 38.02
CA ASN A 53 -8.66 -4.61 37.64
C ASN A 53 -9.52 -3.70 36.74
N PHE A 54 -9.58 -2.40 37.02
CA PHE A 54 -10.26 -1.44 36.14
C PHE A 54 -9.59 -1.32 34.78
N TYR A 55 -8.26 -1.34 34.72
CA TYR A 55 -7.51 -1.38 33.46
C TYR A 55 -7.84 -2.64 32.66
N GLN A 56 -7.82 -3.82 33.29
CA GLN A 56 -8.16 -5.09 32.65
C GLN A 56 -9.61 -5.16 32.18
N ALA A 57 -10.51 -4.42 32.83
CA ALA A 57 -11.90 -4.26 32.43
C ALA A 57 -12.14 -3.14 31.41
N GLU A 58 -11.07 -2.54 30.84
CA GLU A 58 -11.11 -1.40 29.91
C GLU A 58 -11.78 -0.12 30.48
N GLN A 59 -11.95 -0.04 31.80
CA GLN A 59 -12.52 1.11 32.50
C GLN A 59 -11.43 2.14 32.82
N PHE A 60 -10.78 2.66 31.77
CA PHE A 60 -9.56 3.46 31.89
C PHE A 60 -9.72 4.72 32.76
N ALA A 61 -10.84 5.44 32.64
CA ALA A 61 -11.08 6.63 33.46
C ALA A 61 -11.16 6.30 34.96
N ALA A 62 -11.79 5.18 35.33
CA ALA A 62 -11.83 4.69 36.71
C ALA A 62 -10.43 4.22 37.16
N ALA A 63 -9.71 3.52 36.28
CA ALA A 63 -8.33 3.09 36.54
C ALA A 63 -7.40 4.28 36.83
N VAL A 64 -7.46 5.37 36.06
CA VAL A 64 -6.67 6.60 36.33
C VAL A 64 -6.93 7.10 37.74
N LYS A 65 -8.20 7.29 38.11
CA LYS A 65 -8.57 7.86 39.41
C LYS A 65 -8.02 7.01 40.57
N VAL A 66 -8.15 5.69 40.48
CA VAL A 66 -7.72 4.78 41.54
C VAL A 66 -6.20 4.62 41.57
N LEU A 67 -5.53 4.54 40.42
CA LEU A 67 -4.07 4.45 40.35
C LEU A 67 -3.39 5.74 40.84
N GLN A 68 -3.97 6.93 40.59
CA GLN A 68 -3.49 8.18 41.18
C GLN A 68 -3.54 8.14 42.72
N GLN A 69 -4.61 7.58 43.30
CA GLN A 69 -4.70 7.38 44.75
C GLN A 69 -3.65 6.40 45.25
N ALA A 70 -3.42 5.29 44.53
CA ALA A 70 -2.38 4.33 44.86
C ALA A 70 -0.97 4.95 44.84
N VAL A 71 -0.65 5.74 43.79
CA VAL A 71 0.63 6.47 43.68
C VAL A 71 0.83 7.40 44.88
N GLN A 72 -0.19 8.18 45.25
CA GLN A 72 -0.09 9.11 46.38
C GLN A 72 0.02 8.38 47.73
N ALA A 73 -0.66 7.24 47.89
CA ALA A 73 -0.56 6.42 49.09
C ALA A 73 0.86 5.84 49.24
N PHE A 74 1.42 5.22 48.19
CA PHE A 74 2.80 4.71 48.22
C PHE A 74 3.85 5.81 48.42
N ARG A 75 3.62 7.00 47.84
CA ARG A 75 4.48 8.18 48.08
C ARG A 75 4.49 8.58 49.56
N THR A 76 3.33 8.55 50.21
CA THR A 76 3.20 8.89 51.64
C THR A 76 3.83 7.82 52.53
N GLU A 77 3.74 6.55 52.11
CA GLU A 77 4.37 5.41 52.79
C GLU A 77 5.89 5.33 52.56
N GLY A 78 6.45 6.10 51.63
CA GLY A 78 7.87 6.02 51.24
C GLY A 78 8.24 4.75 50.45
N ASN A 79 7.24 3.99 49.96
CA ASN A 79 7.45 2.76 49.18
C ASN A 79 7.71 3.10 47.70
N THR A 80 8.95 3.52 47.42
CA THR A 80 9.36 3.98 46.08
C THR A 80 9.21 2.92 44.98
N LEU A 81 9.34 1.64 45.31
CA LEU A 81 9.25 0.54 44.35
C LEU A 81 7.81 0.31 43.88
N HIS A 82 6.85 0.24 44.80
CA HIS A 82 5.43 0.10 44.45
C HIS A 82 4.84 1.42 43.94
N GLN A 83 5.38 2.58 44.35
CA GLN A 83 5.06 3.86 43.71
C GLN A 83 5.44 3.83 42.23
N ALA A 84 6.64 3.35 41.88
CA ALA A 84 7.07 3.19 40.49
C ALA A 84 6.15 2.23 39.73
N GLN A 85 5.78 1.10 40.33
CA GLN A 85 4.86 0.15 39.71
C GLN A 85 3.46 0.76 39.44
N ALA A 86 2.91 1.50 40.40
CA ALA A 86 1.64 2.20 40.22
C ALA A 86 1.73 3.30 39.14
N LEU A 87 2.84 4.04 39.08
CA LEU A 87 3.13 5.03 38.02
C LEU A 87 3.27 4.38 36.63
N ASN A 88 3.88 3.19 36.55
CA ASN A 88 3.94 2.40 35.31
C ASN A 88 2.54 2.03 34.81
N TYR A 89 1.66 1.51 35.68
CA TYR A 89 0.27 1.21 35.31
C TYR A 89 -0.50 2.48 34.95
N LEU A 90 -0.27 3.58 35.67
CA LEU A 90 -0.90 4.86 35.36
C LEU A 90 -0.47 5.37 33.97
N SER A 91 0.81 5.21 33.60
CA SER A 91 1.29 5.50 32.25
C SER A 91 0.62 4.63 31.20
N LEU A 92 0.50 3.31 31.43
CA LEU A 92 -0.22 2.41 30.52
C LEU A 92 -1.67 2.87 30.30
N VAL A 93 -2.39 3.21 31.37
CA VAL A 93 -3.77 3.69 31.26
C VAL A 93 -3.84 5.03 30.50
N TYR A 94 -2.91 5.95 30.75
CA TYR A 94 -2.85 7.20 30.00
C TYR A 94 -2.55 6.99 28.51
N GLN A 95 -1.70 6.00 28.16
CA GLN A 95 -1.47 5.62 26.77
C GLN A 95 -2.73 5.08 26.10
N GLU A 96 -3.50 4.23 26.78
CA GLU A 96 -4.79 3.74 26.26
C GLU A 96 -5.79 4.87 26.01
N LEU A 97 -5.73 5.94 26.80
CA LEU A 97 -6.53 7.16 26.65
C LEU A 97 -5.95 8.16 25.62
N GLY A 98 -4.76 7.93 25.08
CA GLY A 98 -4.08 8.87 24.20
C GLY A 98 -3.54 10.12 24.92
N GLN A 99 -3.47 10.11 26.25
CA GLN A 99 -2.96 11.19 27.08
C GLN A 99 -1.43 11.14 27.15
N TRP A 100 -0.76 11.50 26.05
CA TRP A 100 0.68 11.31 25.87
C TRP A 100 1.55 12.07 26.88
N THR A 101 1.17 13.31 27.22
CA THR A 101 1.94 14.12 28.18
C THR A 101 1.87 13.53 29.60
N PRO A 102 0.68 13.25 30.17
CA PRO A 102 0.58 12.53 31.44
C PRO A 102 1.25 11.16 31.41
N ALA A 103 1.12 10.39 30.32
CA ALA A 103 1.79 9.10 30.17
C ALA A 103 3.32 9.22 30.23
N THR A 104 3.87 10.23 29.55
CA THR A 104 5.32 10.54 29.54
C THR A 104 5.81 10.92 30.92
N GLN A 105 5.06 11.77 31.62
CA GLN A 105 5.42 12.18 32.99
C GLN A 105 5.39 10.99 33.95
N ALA A 106 4.33 10.18 33.92
CA ALA A 106 4.19 9.03 34.80
C ALA A 106 5.29 7.97 34.58
N ILE A 107 5.63 7.66 33.33
CA ILE A 107 6.69 6.67 33.06
C ILE A 107 8.08 7.20 33.35
N ALA A 108 8.34 8.50 33.12
CA ALA A 108 9.59 9.14 33.49
C ALA A 108 9.78 9.13 35.01
N GLU A 109 8.75 9.45 35.79
CA GLU A 109 8.79 9.38 37.26
C GLU A 109 8.99 7.94 37.74
N SER A 110 8.29 6.96 37.14
CA SER A 110 8.49 5.52 37.45
C SER A 110 9.95 5.11 37.28
N LEU A 111 10.53 5.37 36.09
CA LEU A 111 11.92 4.99 35.78
C LEU A 111 12.92 5.74 36.64
N GLN A 112 12.64 7.00 37.01
CA GLN A 112 13.49 7.77 37.93
C GLN A 112 13.55 7.16 39.33
N LEU A 113 12.44 6.60 39.83
CA LEU A 113 12.37 5.92 41.12
C LEU A 113 13.08 4.55 41.10
N LEU A 114 13.27 3.96 39.92
CA LEU A 114 13.91 2.65 39.69
C LEU A 114 15.44 2.76 39.50
N GLN A 115 16.12 3.38 40.46
CA GLN A 115 17.59 3.52 40.44
C GLN A 115 18.32 2.16 40.59
N PRO A 116 19.50 1.96 39.96
CA PRO A 116 20.25 0.69 39.99
C PRO A 116 20.68 0.19 41.37
N GLN A 117 20.52 1.00 42.41
CA GLN A 117 20.96 0.73 43.78
C GLN A 117 19.97 -0.15 44.57
N HIS A 118 18.79 -0.42 44.01
CA HIS A 118 17.77 -1.28 44.61
C HIS A 118 18.21 -2.75 44.62
N LYS A 119 18.38 -3.32 45.82
CA LYS A 119 18.72 -4.75 46.01
C LYS A 119 17.49 -5.68 46.10
N SER A 120 16.28 -5.13 45.93
CA SER A 120 15.04 -5.91 46.02
C SER A 120 14.89 -6.88 44.85
N ARG A 121 14.37 -8.08 45.13
CA ARG A 121 14.01 -9.07 44.10
C ARG A 121 12.94 -8.56 43.12
N GLU A 122 12.12 -7.59 43.55
CA GLU A 122 11.05 -6.98 42.76
C GLU A 122 11.52 -5.85 41.83
N TYR A 123 12.76 -5.38 41.98
CA TYR A 123 13.32 -4.29 41.19
C TYR A 123 13.34 -4.57 39.68
N LEU A 124 13.99 -5.67 39.28
CA LEU A 124 14.17 -6.02 37.88
C LEU A 124 12.84 -6.32 37.15
N PRO A 125 11.86 -7.02 37.75
CA PRO A 125 10.52 -7.15 37.18
C PRO A 125 9.84 -5.80 36.89
N ILE A 126 9.84 -4.87 37.85
CA ILE A 126 9.17 -3.56 37.69
C ILE A 126 9.93 -2.67 36.68
N LEU A 127 11.26 -2.76 36.64
CA LEU A 127 12.07 -2.10 35.62
C LEU A 127 11.75 -2.63 34.22
N ALA A 128 11.70 -3.95 34.04
CA ALA A 128 11.38 -4.55 32.74
C ALA A 128 9.98 -4.15 32.25
N GLN A 129 8.99 -4.13 33.15
CA GLN A 129 7.63 -3.65 32.86
C GLN A 129 7.62 -2.17 32.47
N SER A 130 8.34 -1.33 33.22
CA SER A 130 8.41 0.12 32.95
C SER A 130 9.12 0.42 31.62
N LEU A 131 10.21 -0.27 31.30
CA LEU A 131 10.86 -0.18 29.98
C LEU A 131 9.91 -0.62 28.87
N ASN A 132 9.17 -1.72 29.07
CA ASN A 132 8.21 -2.19 28.07
C ASN A 132 7.09 -1.14 27.81
N THR A 133 6.56 -0.54 28.87
CA THR A 133 5.58 0.57 28.80
C THR A 133 6.16 1.81 28.13
N GLN A 134 7.43 2.15 28.40
CA GLN A 134 8.11 3.27 27.75
C GLN A 134 8.28 3.03 26.24
N GLY A 135 8.63 1.81 25.83
CA GLY A 135 8.72 1.46 24.42
C GLY A 135 7.38 1.61 23.68
N HIS A 136 6.27 1.21 24.31
CA HIS A 136 4.93 1.43 23.75
C HIS A 136 4.63 2.92 23.56
N LEU A 137 4.94 3.74 24.56
CA LEU A 137 4.77 5.19 24.50
C LEU A 137 5.60 5.81 23.37
N GLN A 138 6.87 5.43 23.27
CA GLN A 138 7.78 5.93 22.24
C GLN A 138 7.27 5.57 20.84
N LEU A 139 6.85 4.31 20.62
CA LEU A 139 6.30 3.90 19.33
C LEU A 139 5.04 4.70 19.00
N ALA A 140 4.14 4.88 19.96
CA ALA A 140 2.92 5.65 19.79
C ALA A 140 3.18 7.15 19.49
N GLN A 141 4.31 7.69 19.95
CA GLN A 141 4.78 9.04 19.66
C GLN A 141 5.62 9.14 18.36
N GLY A 142 5.69 8.08 17.56
CA GLY A 142 6.46 8.03 16.31
C GLY A 142 7.97 7.85 16.51
N GLN A 143 8.45 7.59 17.72
CA GLN A 143 9.86 7.39 18.05
C GLN A 143 10.24 5.91 17.93
N ALA A 144 10.03 5.32 16.76
CA ALA A 144 10.18 3.88 16.54
C ALA A 144 11.60 3.35 16.79
N GLU A 145 12.65 4.13 16.48
CA GLU A 145 14.04 3.75 16.77
C GLU A 145 14.29 3.61 18.27
N LYS A 146 13.85 4.61 19.06
CA LYS A 146 13.97 4.56 20.52
C LYS A 146 13.12 3.45 21.13
N ALA A 147 11.93 3.22 20.58
CA ALA A 147 11.06 2.12 21.01
C ALA A 147 11.75 0.76 20.82
N LEU A 148 12.40 0.56 19.66
CA LEU A 148 13.18 -0.64 19.37
C LEU A 148 14.31 -0.85 20.40
N GLU A 149 15.12 0.19 20.66
CA GLU A 149 16.19 0.12 21.66
C GLU A 149 15.65 -0.15 23.07
N THR A 150 14.57 0.51 23.46
CA THR A 150 13.95 0.37 24.78
C THR A 150 13.37 -1.04 24.96
N TRP A 151 12.76 -1.62 23.94
CA TRP A 151 12.29 -3.01 23.99
C TRP A 151 13.41 -4.05 23.93
N GLN A 152 14.57 -3.73 23.35
CA GLN A 152 15.77 -4.58 23.48
C GLN A 152 16.28 -4.59 24.92
N GLN A 153 16.27 -3.44 25.60
CA GLN A 153 16.61 -3.35 27.02
C GLN A 153 15.58 -4.09 27.90
N ALA A 154 14.29 -3.95 27.62
CA ALA A 154 13.22 -4.67 28.30
C ALA A 154 13.38 -6.19 28.15
N ALA A 155 13.57 -6.69 26.92
CA ALA A 155 13.80 -8.10 26.65
C ALA A 155 15.04 -8.65 27.37
N THR A 156 16.13 -7.88 27.38
CA THR A 156 17.35 -8.24 28.12
C THR A 156 17.10 -8.34 29.63
N THR A 157 16.31 -7.42 30.17
CA THR A 157 15.97 -7.40 31.60
C THR A 157 15.05 -8.57 31.97
N TYR A 158 14.03 -8.85 31.17
CA TYR A 158 13.16 -10.02 31.34
C TYR A 158 13.94 -11.34 31.27
N ASN A 159 14.90 -11.47 30.34
CA ASN A 159 15.76 -12.65 30.26
C ASN A 159 16.61 -12.85 31.52
N LYS A 160 17.15 -11.78 32.12
CA LYS A 160 17.94 -11.87 33.37
C LYS A 160 17.14 -12.42 34.56
N ILE A 161 15.83 -12.18 34.59
CA ILE A 161 14.94 -12.67 35.66
C ILE A 161 14.20 -13.96 35.30
N GLY A 162 14.47 -14.53 34.12
CA GLY A 162 13.82 -15.76 33.66
C GLY A 162 12.36 -15.58 33.24
N ASP A 163 11.89 -14.34 33.03
CA ASP A 163 10.53 -14.07 32.55
C ASP A 163 10.47 -14.22 31.03
N ARG A 164 10.20 -15.45 30.58
CA ARG A 164 10.02 -15.76 29.17
C ARG A 164 8.88 -14.96 28.53
N THR A 165 7.83 -14.67 29.29
CA THR A 165 6.67 -13.97 28.77
C THR A 165 7.00 -12.55 28.37
N GLY A 166 7.62 -11.81 29.29
CA GLY A 166 8.06 -10.45 29.04
C GLY A 166 9.09 -10.39 27.91
N SER A 167 10.01 -11.36 27.85
CA SER A 167 11.00 -11.44 26.77
C SER A 167 10.35 -11.62 25.40
N ILE A 168 9.45 -12.59 25.25
CA ILE A 168 8.73 -12.85 23.99
C ILE A 168 7.86 -11.65 23.61
N GLY A 169 7.13 -11.08 24.58
CA GLY A 169 6.31 -9.90 24.36
C GLY A 169 7.12 -8.70 23.85
N SER A 170 8.27 -8.43 24.48
CA SER A 170 9.18 -7.37 24.03
C SER A 170 9.77 -7.66 22.64
N GLN A 171 10.09 -8.92 22.28
CA GLN A 171 10.54 -9.27 20.93
C GLN A 171 9.46 -9.06 19.87
N ILE A 172 8.19 -9.39 20.17
CA ILE A 172 7.06 -9.08 19.28
C ILE A 172 6.93 -7.56 19.12
N ASN A 173 7.08 -6.80 20.20
CA ASN A 173 7.04 -5.33 20.14
C ASN A 173 8.20 -4.75 19.30
N GLN A 174 9.41 -5.31 19.40
CA GLN A 174 10.53 -4.93 18.53
C GLN A 174 10.19 -5.11 17.04
N VAL A 175 9.43 -6.15 16.67
CA VAL A 175 8.95 -6.30 15.30
C VAL A 175 8.03 -5.15 14.90
N GLN A 176 7.13 -4.72 15.79
CA GLN A 176 6.25 -3.58 15.51
C GLN A 176 7.05 -2.29 15.29
N ALA A 177 8.12 -2.07 16.04
CA ALA A 177 9.06 -0.97 15.80
C ALA A 177 9.80 -1.12 14.46
N LEU A 178 10.37 -2.30 14.17
CA LEU A 178 11.04 -2.57 12.89
C LEU A 178 10.12 -2.34 11.70
N LYS A 179 8.84 -2.70 11.83
CA LYS A 179 7.79 -2.41 10.84
C LYS A 179 7.59 -0.90 10.68
N ALA A 180 7.44 -0.17 11.79
CA ALA A 180 7.30 1.29 11.78
C ALA A 180 8.52 2.01 11.19
N LEU A 181 9.69 1.36 11.19
CA LEU A 181 10.93 1.85 10.56
C LEU A 181 11.10 1.41 9.10
N GLY A 182 10.13 0.72 8.50
CA GLY A 182 10.25 0.17 7.14
C GLY A 182 11.23 -1.00 6.99
N LEU A 183 11.74 -1.56 8.09
CA LEU A 183 12.75 -2.61 8.11
C LEU A 183 12.15 -4.02 7.98
N TYR A 184 11.33 -4.26 6.95
CA TYR A 184 10.52 -5.48 6.80
C TYR A 184 11.32 -6.78 6.78
N ARG A 185 12.49 -6.81 6.13
CA ARG A 185 13.34 -8.01 6.14
C ARG A 185 13.80 -8.37 7.56
N ARG A 186 14.22 -7.37 8.34
CA ARG A 186 14.62 -7.56 9.75
C ARG A 186 13.42 -7.94 10.62
N ALA A 187 12.25 -7.35 10.36
CA ALA A 187 11.00 -7.72 10.99
C ALA A 187 10.67 -9.19 10.74
N LEU A 188 10.70 -9.66 9.49
CA LEU A 188 10.47 -11.07 9.12
C LEU A 188 11.49 -12.02 9.74
N THR A 189 12.79 -11.69 9.74
CA THR A 189 13.82 -12.49 10.42
C THR A 189 13.52 -12.61 11.92
N SER A 190 13.18 -11.49 12.57
CA SER A 190 12.84 -11.47 14.00
C SER A 190 11.55 -12.25 14.29
N LEU A 191 10.55 -12.16 13.41
CA LEU A 191 9.30 -12.92 13.51
C LEU A 191 9.53 -14.43 13.42
N ASN A 192 10.38 -14.89 12.50
CA ASN A 192 10.73 -16.31 12.39
C ASN A 192 11.41 -16.83 13.67
N SER A 193 12.28 -16.02 14.28
CA SER A 193 12.87 -16.35 15.57
C SER A 193 11.80 -16.45 16.67
N VAL A 194 10.86 -15.51 16.73
CA VAL A 194 9.76 -15.52 17.71
C VAL A 194 8.85 -16.74 17.50
N LYS A 195 8.53 -17.10 16.25
CA LYS A 195 7.74 -18.28 15.91
C LYS A 195 8.37 -19.57 16.46
N GLN A 196 9.68 -19.75 16.26
CA GLN A 196 10.41 -20.92 16.78
C GLN A 196 10.36 -20.99 18.31
N ILE A 197 10.46 -19.85 19.00
CA ILE A 197 10.33 -19.79 20.46
C ILE A 197 8.91 -20.20 20.88
N LEU A 198 7.88 -19.60 20.28
CA LEU A 198 6.47 -19.89 20.60
C LEU A 198 6.08 -21.35 20.35
N GLN A 199 6.68 -22.03 19.36
CA GLN A 199 6.45 -23.45 19.10
C GLN A 199 6.94 -24.35 20.24
N GLN A 200 7.99 -23.94 20.95
CA GLN A 200 8.56 -24.68 22.08
C GLN A 200 7.82 -24.42 23.40
N GLU A 201 6.94 -23.41 23.43
CA GLU A 201 6.13 -23.13 24.61
C GLU A 201 4.95 -24.12 24.75
N PRO A 202 4.60 -24.51 25.99
CA PRO A 202 3.36 -25.24 26.25
C PRO A 202 2.14 -24.40 25.87
N ASP A 203 0.99 -25.06 25.68
CA ASP A 203 -0.28 -24.41 25.29
C ASP A 203 -0.88 -23.57 26.46
N LEU A 204 -0.24 -22.43 26.73
CA LEU A 204 -0.57 -21.42 27.75
C LEU A 204 -1.00 -20.10 27.10
N LEU A 205 -1.53 -19.16 27.90
CA LEU A 205 -2.03 -17.85 27.46
C LEU A 205 -1.01 -17.09 26.58
N ILE A 206 0.27 -17.25 26.89
CA ILE A 206 1.41 -16.61 26.23
C ILE A 206 1.55 -17.10 24.80
N LYS A 207 1.43 -18.42 24.59
CA LYS A 207 1.49 -19.02 23.27
C LYS A 207 0.31 -18.56 22.43
N THR A 208 -0.90 -18.61 22.99
CA THR A 208 -2.12 -18.14 22.33
C THR A 208 -2.02 -16.68 21.90
N THR A 209 -1.72 -15.78 22.83
CA THR A 209 -1.63 -14.34 22.53
C THR A 209 -0.43 -13.99 21.65
N GLY A 210 0.71 -14.65 21.85
CA GLY A 210 1.91 -14.48 21.03
C GLY A 210 1.70 -14.93 19.59
N LEU A 211 1.08 -16.09 19.36
CA LEU A 211 0.71 -16.57 18.03
C LEU A 211 -0.31 -15.63 17.39
N ARG A 212 -1.35 -15.19 18.11
CA ARG A 212 -2.31 -14.21 17.57
C ARG A 212 -1.65 -12.92 17.12
N SER A 213 -0.78 -12.35 17.96
CA SER A 213 -0.04 -11.13 17.64
C SER A 213 0.91 -11.33 16.45
N LEU A 214 1.60 -12.47 16.38
CA LEU A 214 2.44 -12.86 15.24
C LEU A 214 1.60 -12.95 13.95
N GLY A 215 0.46 -13.62 14.01
CA GLY A 215 -0.50 -13.72 12.90
C GLY A 215 -0.96 -12.34 12.41
N ASN A 216 -1.40 -11.48 13.32
CA ASN A 216 -1.79 -10.10 12.98
C ASN A 216 -0.65 -9.31 12.32
N VAL A 217 0.59 -9.47 12.79
CA VAL A 217 1.75 -8.83 12.15
C VAL A 217 2.00 -9.40 10.76
N LEU A 218 1.89 -10.72 10.57
CA LEU A 218 2.02 -11.36 9.26
C LEU A 218 0.91 -10.92 8.29
N GLN A 219 -0.32 -10.78 8.77
CA GLN A 219 -1.44 -10.21 8.01
C GLN A 219 -1.09 -8.80 7.55
N VAL A 220 -0.59 -7.96 8.46
CA VAL A 220 -0.28 -6.54 8.24
C VAL A 220 0.97 -6.32 7.37
N ILE A 221 1.90 -7.27 7.32
CA ILE A 221 3.04 -7.29 6.38
C ILE A 221 2.64 -7.95 5.05
N GLY A 222 1.56 -8.75 5.08
CA GLY A 222 0.93 -9.35 3.92
C GLY A 222 1.40 -10.75 3.56
N ASP A 223 2.09 -11.43 4.46
CA ASP A 223 2.26 -12.88 4.42
C ASP A 223 0.98 -13.55 4.93
N LEU A 224 -0.07 -13.46 4.12
CA LEU A 224 -1.41 -13.93 4.48
C LEU A 224 -1.47 -15.45 4.71
N PRO A 225 -0.78 -16.31 3.94
CA PRO A 225 -0.76 -17.75 4.21
C PRO A 225 -0.13 -18.11 5.56
N GLN A 226 1.00 -17.48 5.92
CA GLN A 226 1.59 -17.70 7.24
C GLN A 226 0.74 -17.09 8.36
N SER A 227 0.13 -15.93 8.13
CA SER A 227 -0.84 -15.34 9.05
C SER A 227 -1.94 -16.35 9.40
N GLU A 228 -2.60 -16.91 8.39
CA GLU A 228 -3.68 -17.89 8.59
C GLU A 228 -3.18 -19.11 9.38
N THR A 229 -2.03 -19.66 9.00
CA THR A 229 -1.43 -20.83 9.66
C THR A 229 -1.21 -20.57 11.15
N VAL A 230 -0.54 -19.46 11.49
CA VAL A 230 -0.24 -19.09 12.87
C VAL A 230 -1.50 -18.75 13.66
N LEU A 231 -2.48 -18.08 13.04
CA LEU A 231 -3.75 -17.75 13.70
C LEU A 231 -4.60 -18.99 13.98
N ARG A 232 -4.55 -20.02 13.11
CA ARG A 232 -5.17 -21.33 13.39
C ARG A 232 -4.50 -22.02 14.57
N GLU A 233 -3.18 -21.97 14.69
CA GLU A 233 -2.47 -22.49 15.87
C GLU A 233 -2.90 -21.73 17.15
N SER A 234 -3.04 -20.40 17.07
CA SER A 234 -3.57 -19.59 18.17
C SER A 234 -4.99 -20.01 18.56
N LEU A 235 -5.86 -20.27 17.58
CA LEU A 235 -7.25 -20.69 17.82
C LEU A 235 -7.28 -22.04 18.56
N VAL A 236 -6.51 -23.02 18.09
CA VAL A 236 -6.41 -24.34 18.71
C VAL A 236 -5.90 -24.23 20.16
N ALA A 237 -4.89 -23.40 20.40
CA ALA A 237 -4.39 -23.16 21.76
C ALA A 237 -5.46 -22.53 22.66
N ALA A 238 -6.21 -21.53 22.17
CA ALA A 238 -7.32 -20.91 22.90
C ALA A 238 -8.44 -21.90 23.27
N GLN A 239 -8.79 -22.81 22.35
CA GLN A 239 -9.79 -23.84 22.55
C GLN A 239 -9.36 -24.87 23.59
N LYS A 240 -8.10 -25.34 23.54
CA LYS A 240 -7.54 -26.26 24.56
C LYS A 240 -7.55 -25.64 25.95
N MET A 241 -7.28 -24.34 26.03
CA MET A 241 -7.35 -23.58 27.28
C MET A 241 -8.79 -23.30 27.76
N ARG A 242 -9.80 -23.59 26.94
CA ARG A 242 -11.21 -23.27 27.19
C ARG A 242 -11.40 -21.78 27.50
N SER A 243 -10.81 -20.91 26.68
CA SER A 243 -10.90 -19.46 26.82
C SER A 243 -11.72 -18.85 25.67
N PRO A 244 -13.05 -18.67 25.85
CA PRO A 244 -13.92 -18.17 24.79
C PRO A 244 -13.55 -16.76 24.31
N GLN A 245 -12.96 -15.94 25.20
CA GLN A 245 -12.49 -14.61 24.86
C GLN A 245 -11.30 -14.65 23.89
N ASN A 246 -10.33 -15.54 24.12
CA ASN A 246 -9.18 -15.69 23.23
C ASN A 246 -9.56 -16.42 21.94
N GLU A 247 -10.51 -17.34 22.01
CA GLU A 247 -11.09 -18.01 20.84
C GLU A 247 -11.76 -16.99 19.90
N SER A 248 -12.64 -16.12 20.44
CA SER A 248 -13.26 -15.03 19.69
C SER A 248 -12.22 -14.11 19.04
N ALA A 249 -11.17 -13.72 19.77
CA ALA A 249 -10.12 -12.84 19.25
C ALA A 249 -9.29 -13.50 18.13
N ALA A 250 -9.02 -14.80 18.23
CA ALA A 250 -8.32 -15.55 17.17
C ALA A 250 -9.21 -15.71 15.93
N LEU A 251 -10.51 -16.01 16.10
CA LEU A 251 -11.49 -16.07 15.02
C LEU A 251 -11.65 -14.72 14.31
N LEU A 252 -11.73 -13.62 15.06
CA LEU A 252 -11.77 -12.28 14.49
C LEU A 252 -10.54 -12.01 13.61
N SER A 253 -9.35 -12.36 14.10
CA SER A 253 -8.08 -12.19 13.38
C SER A 253 -8.03 -13.07 12.12
N LEU A 254 -8.54 -14.31 12.18
CA LEU A 254 -8.70 -15.19 11.02
C LEU A 254 -9.67 -14.61 10.01
N GLY A 255 -10.79 -14.05 10.45
CA GLY A 255 -11.75 -13.37 9.58
C GLY A 255 -11.12 -12.21 8.82
N ASN A 256 -10.31 -11.40 9.51
CA ASN A 256 -9.57 -10.29 8.90
C ASN A 256 -8.55 -10.80 7.87
N THR A 257 -7.81 -11.87 8.20
CA THR A 257 -6.86 -12.50 7.28
C THR A 257 -7.56 -13.10 6.06
N SER A 258 -8.68 -13.80 6.24
CA SER A 258 -9.47 -14.35 5.13
C SER A 258 -10.07 -13.26 4.25
N ARG A 259 -10.50 -12.13 4.84
CA ARG A 259 -10.96 -10.96 4.06
C ARG A 259 -9.82 -10.38 3.22
N ALA A 260 -8.62 -10.23 3.80
CA ALA A 260 -7.43 -9.78 3.08
C ALA A 260 -7.02 -10.76 1.96
N GLN A 261 -7.24 -12.07 2.13
CA GLN A 261 -7.04 -13.10 1.10
C GLN A 261 -8.14 -13.12 0.01
N GLN A 262 -9.14 -12.23 0.08
CA GLN A 262 -10.33 -12.23 -0.78
C GLN A 262 -11.21 -13.49 -0.63
N ASN A 263 -11.03 -14.25 0.46
CA ASN A 263 -11.89 -15.37 0.83
C ASN A 263 -13.06 -14.88 1.69
N LEU A 264 -13.98 -14.15 1.06
CA LEU A 264 -15.05 -13.40 1.74
C LEU A 264 -16.04 -14.31 2.48
N GLN A 265 -16.29 -15.52 1.99
CA GLN A 265 -17.17 -16.48 2.66
C GLN A 265 -16.57 -16.97 3.98
N ASN A 266 -15.28 -17.35 3.99
CA ASN A 266 -14.61 -17.75 5.22
C ASN A 266 -14.51 -16.58 6.20
N ALA A 267 -14.23 -15.37 5.70
CA ALA A 267 -14.20 -14.17 6.53
C ALA A 267 -15.52 -13.95 7.27
N LEU A 268 -16.65 -14.03 6.53
CA LEU A 268 -17.99 -13.90 7.09
C LEU A 268 -18.27 -14.97 8.15
N SER A 269 -17.92 -16.23 7.87
CA SER A 269 -18.08 -17.33 8.82
C SER A 269 -17.26 -17.13 10.10
N TYR A 270 -16.02 -16.67 9.99
CA TYR A 270 -15.16 -16.40 11.14
C TYR A 270 -15.71 -15.27 12.01
N TYR A 271 -16.26 -14.21 11.42
CA TYR A 271 -16.90 -13.14 12.19
C TYR A 271 -18.14 -13.63 12.96
N GLN A 272 -18.99 -14.45 12.32
CA GLN A 272 -20.16 -15.07 12.97
C GLN A 272 -19.77 -16.05 14.08
N GLN A 273 -18.68 -16.80 13.91
CA GLN A 273 -18.15 -17.65 14.98
C GLN A 273 -17.60 -16.80 16.12
N ALA A 274 -16.86 -15.73 15.83
CA ALA A 274 -16.31 -14.83 16.85
C ALA A 274 -17.39 -14.19 17.74
N THR A 275 -18.57 -13.88 17.20
CA THR A 275 -19.70 -13.33 17.97
C THR A 275 -20.41 -14.37 18.84
N SER A 276 -20.49 -15.62 18.38
CA SER A 276 -21.22 -16.70 19.08
C SER A 276 -20.45 -17.33 20.23
N VAL A 277 -19.12 -17.40 20.15
CA VAL A 277 -18.30 -18.06 21.19
C VAL A 277 -18.12 -17.23 22.46
N THR A 278 -18.24 -15.90 22.40
CA THR A 278 -17.99 -15.01 23.54
C THR A 278 -19.27 -14.35 24.04
N ASN A 279 -19.31 -14.02 25.33
CA ASN A 279 -20.35 -13.16 25.91
C ASN A 279 -19.87 -11.72 26.14
N SER A 280 -18.63 -11.39 25.76
CA SER A 280 -18.09 -10.04 25.92
C SER A 280 -18.72 -9.07 24.92
N PRO A 281 -19.43 -8.00 25.37
CA PRO A 281 -19.98 -7.00 24.46
C PRO A 281 -18.92 -6.32 23.60
N HIS A 282 -17.71 -6.09 24.15
CA HIS A 282 -16.58 -5.49 23.43
C HIS A 282 -16.10 -6.36 22.26
N GLN A 283 -16.07 -7.67 22.41
CA GLN A 283 -15.63 -8.57 21.33
C GLN A 283 -16.73 -8.76 20.29
N LYS A 284 -17.99 -8.87 20.74
CA LYS A 284 -19.15 -8.97 19.84
C LYS A 284 -19.26 -7.75 18.93
N ILE A 285 -19.13 -6.53 19.47
CA ILE A 285 -19.26 -5.32 18.66
C ILE A 285 -18.21 -5.26 17.56
N GLN A 286 -16.96 -5.64 17.84
CA GLN A 286 -15.88 -5.64 16.85
C GLN A 286 -16.15 -6.62 15.72
N ALA A 287 -16.53 -7.86 16.06
CA ALA A 287 -16.85 -8.87 15.07
C ALA A 287 -18.09 -8.50 14.24
N GLN A 288 -19.13 -7.93 14.84
CA GLN A 288 -20.32 -7.49 14.11
C GLN A 288 -20.09 -6.28 13.22
N LEU A 289 -19.24 -5.33 13.63
CA LEU A 289 -18.87 -4.21 12.77
C LEU A 289 -18.05 -4.69 11.56
N ASN A 290 -17.15 -5.65 11.75
CA ASN A 290 -16.42 -6.28 10.64
C ASN A 290 -17.34 -7.07 9.72
N GLN A 291 -18.31 -7.79 10.30
CA GLN A 291 -19.36 -8.49 9.56
C GLN A 291 -20.22 -7.51 8.73
N LEU A 292 -20.73 -6.44 9.36
CA LEU A 292 -21.51 -5.40 8.69
C LEU A 292 -20.73 -4.81 7.51
N SER A 293 -19.49 -4.39 7.77
CA SER A 293 -18.58 -3.85 6.76
C SER A 293 -18.36 -4.80 5.58
N LEU A 294 -18.20 -6.11 5.83
CA LEU A 294 -18.06 -7.13 4.79
C LEU A 294 -19.37 -7.40 4.01
N LEU A 295 -20.53 -7.37 4.67
CA LEU A 295 -21.82 -7.51 4.00
C LEU A 295 -22.08 -6.33 3.06
N LEU A 296 -21.69 -5.12 3.43
CA LEU A 296 -21.76 -3.95 2.55
C LEU A 296 -20.82 -4.06 1.35
N GLU A 297 -19.58 -4.55 1.57
CA GLU A 297 -18.62 -4.81 0.49
C GLU A 297 -19.17 -5.83 -0.53
N THR A 298 -19.86 -6.87 -0.04
CA THR A 298 -20.46 -7.93 -0.87
C THR A 298 -21.88 -7.61 -1.35
N GLN A 299 -22.38 -6.39 -1.12
CA GLN A 299 -23.73 -5.92 -1.49
C GLN A 299 -24.89 -6.74 -0.90
N GLN A 300 -24.68 -7.41 0.25
CA GLN A 300 -25.71 -8.14 0.99
C GLN A 300 -26.49 -7.18 1.92
N LEU A 301 -27.26 -6.27 1.32
CA LEU A 301 -27.86 -5.13 2.04
C LEU A 301 -28.89 -5.54 3.08
N SER A 302 -29.70 -6.57 2.80
CA SER A 302 -30.72 -7.08 3.73
C SER A 302 -30.08 -7.63 5.01
N ASP A 303 -29.00 -8.41 4.88
CA ASP A 303 -28.27 -8.98 6.02
C ASP A 303 -27.52 -7.89 6.80
N ALA A 304 -26.95 -6.91 6.09
CA ALA A 304 -26.32 -5.75 6.71
C ALA A 304 -27.31 -4.97 7.59
N GLN A 305 -28.54 -4.78 7.11
CA GLN A 305 -29.59 -4.09 7.85
C GLN A 305 -30.07 -4.88 9.06
N ALA A 306 -30.19 -6.20 8.94
CA ALA A 306 -30.61 -7.06 10.04
C ALA A 306 -29.66 -6.97 11.25
N LEU A 307 -28.38 -6.64 11.04
CA LEU A 307 -27.40 -6.44 12.11
C LEU A 307 -27.51 -5.11 12.85
N LEU A 308 -28.11 -4.07 12.24
CA LEU A 308 -28.09 -2.71 12.78
C LEU A 308 -28.72 -2.60 14.19
N PRO A 309 -29.91 -3.18 14.48
CA PRO A 309 -30.51 -3.09 15.81
C PRO A 309 -29.65 -3.74 16.89
N GLU A 310 -28.99 -4.85 16.57
CA GLU A 310 -28.12 -5.58 17.51
C GLU A 310 -26.86 -4.75 17.82
N ILE A 311 -26.20 -4.23 16.79
CA ILE A 311 -25.02 -3.35 16.93
C ILE A 311 -25.36 -2.11 17.75
N GLN A 312 -26.50 -1.46 17.48
CA GLN A 312 -26.97 -0.30 18.23
C GLN A 312 -27.21 -0.65 19.70
N SER A 313 -27.85 -1.78 19.99
CA SER A 313 -28.06 -2.27 21.35
C SER A 313 -26.73 -2.51 22.07
N LEU A 314 -25.78 -3.21 21.45
CA LEU A 314 -24.46 -3.47 22.04
C LEU A 314 -23.70 -2.17 22.35
N LEU A 315 -23.76 -1.17 21.47
CA LEU A 315 -23.14 0.14 21.71
C LEU A 315 -23.68 0.87 22.95
N THR A 316 -24.91 0.59 23.37
CA THR A 316 -25.47 1.15 24.62
C THR A 316 -25.03 0.39 25.87
N GLN A 317 -24.63 -0.87 25.73
CA GLN A 317 -24.20 -1.75 26.83
C GLN A 317 -22.71 -1.61 27.15
N ILE A 318 -21.92 -1.13 26.20
CA ILE A 318 -20.48 -0.95 26.36
C ILE A 318 -20.19 0.32 27.19
N PRO A 319 -19.43 0.23 28.30
CA PRO A 319 -19.02 1.39 29.07
C PRO A 319 -18.23 2.40 28.23
N LEU A 320 -18.25 3.67 28.65
CA LEU A 320 -17.45 4.72 28.02
C LEU A 320 -15.98 4.30 27.98
N SER A 321 -15.50 4.05 26.77
CA SER A 321 -14.17 3.55 26.46
C SER A 321 -13.81 3.97 25.05
N ARG A 322 -12.51 3.91 24.72
CA ARG A 322 -12.04 4.16 23.36
C ARG A 322 -12.65 3.19 22.34
N THR A 323 -12.81 1.93 22.73
CA THR A 323 -13.50 0.89 21.95
C THR A 323 -14.94 1.30 21.63
N ALA A 324 -15.67 1.90 22.58
CA ALA A 324 -17.02 2.39 22.35
C ALA A 324 -17.04 3.55 21.33
N VAL A 325 -16.13 4.53 21.48
CA VAL A 325 -16.04 5.69 20.57
C VAL A 325 -15.69 5.24 19.15
N ASN A 326 -14.66 4.40 19.00
CA ASN A 326 -14.24 3.89 17.69
C ASN A 326 -15.32 3.02 17.05
N SER A 327 -16.00 2.18 17.83
CA SER A 327 -17.13 1.39 17.34
C SER A 327 -18.27 2.25 16.79
N ARG A 328 -18.54 3.42 17.40
CA ARG A 328 -19.52 4.40 16.88
C ARG A 328 -19.06 5.02 15.56
N ILE A 329 -17.79 5.41 15.48
CA ILE A 329 -17.21 5.97 14.24
C ILE A 329 -17.28 4.92 13.11
N ASN A 330 -16.90 3.67 13.38
CA ASN A 330 -16.95 2.56 12.42
C ASN A 330 -18.38 2.25 11.97
N LEU A 331 -19.36 2.25 12.91
CA LEU A 331 -20.77 2.11 12.55
C LEU A 331 -21.20 3.24 11.61
N VAL A 332 -20.85 4.49 11.94
CA VAL A 332 -21.20 5.64 11.12
C VAL A 332 -20.64 5.51 9.71
N GLN A 333 -19.38 5.08 9.54
CA GLN A 333 -18.81 4.84 8.21
C GLN A 333 -19.69 3.87 7.40
N SER A 334 -20.08 2.73 8.00
CA SER A 334 -20.98 1.76 7.38
C SER A 334 -22.37 2.32 7.06
N LEU A 335 -22.94 3.14 7.96
CA LEU A 335 -24.25 3.78 7.77
C LEU A 335 -24.24 4.79 6.62
N ILE A 336 -23.15 5.55 6.47
CA ILE A 336 -23.01 6.51 5.38
C ILE A 336 -22.95 5.77 4.03
N CYS A 337 -22.29 4.61 3.98
CA CYS A 337 -22.30 3.75 2.79
C CYS A 337 -23.69 3.20 2.45
N LEU A 338 -24.44 2.72 3.44
CA LEU A 338 -25.83 2.28 3.25
C LEU A 338 -26.71 3.41 2.70
N LYS A 339 -26.61 4.61 3.26
CA LYS A 339 -27.41 5.77 2.82
C LYS A 339 -27.09 6.23 1.40
N GLN A 340 -25.84 6.07 0.96
CA GLN A 340 -25.46 6.41 -0.41
C GLN A 340 -26.11 5.46 -1.43
N GLN A 341 -26.22 4.17 -1.10
CA GLN A 341 -26.81 3.16 -1.98
C GLN A 341 -28.35 3.30 -2.13
N GLU A 342 -29.01 4.07 -1.24
CA GLU A 342 -30.44 4.46 -1.37
C GLU A 342 -30.69 5.51 -2.47
N GLY A 343 -29.66 5.98 -3.19
CA GLY A 343 -29.82 6.81 -4.39
C GLY A 343 -30.10 8.30 -4.14
N GLN A 344 -29.89 8.80 -2.92
CA GLN A 344 -30.27 10.18 -2.55
C GLN A 344 -29.19 11.27 -2.77
N ILE A 345 -27.96 10.96 -3.22
CA ILE A 345 -26.88 11.97 -3.29
C ILE A 345 -26.03 11.84 -4.56
N SER A 346 -25.71 12.99 -5.17
CA SER A 346 -24.78 13.12 -6.29
C SER A 346 -23.33 12.85 -5.87
N VAL A 347 -22.65 12.05 -6.69
CA VAL A 347 -21.31 11.50 -6.48
C VAL A 347 -20.25 12.62 -6.39
N GLN A 348 -20.03 13.19 -5.21
CA GLN A 348 -18.80 13.91 -4.90
C GLN A 348 -17.91 13.01 -4.05
N SER A 349 -16.71 12.71 -4.57
CA SER A 349 -15.65 11.97 -3.88
C SER A 349 -15.37 12.63 -2.52
N SER A 350 -15.63 11.89 -1.43
CA SER A 350 -15.36 12.32 -0.04
C SER A 350 -14.63 11.21 0.70
N PRO A 351 -13.67 11.45 1.63
CA PRO A 351 -13.00 10.40 2.37
C PRO A 351 -13.97 9.51 3.15
N ILE A 352 -15.18 10.02 3.40
CA ILE A 352 -16.25 9.29 4.06
C ILE A 352 -17.02 8.38 3.09
N VAL A 353 -17.17 8.82 1.83
CA VAL A 353 -17.98 8.15 0.79
C VAL A 353 -17.15 7.20 -0.08
N GLN A 354 -15.86 7.47 -0.24
CA GLN A 354 -14.93 6.61 -0.97
C GLN A 354 -14.58 5.32 -0.23
N GLN A 355 -15.01 5.17 1.03
CA GLN A 355 -14.88 3.93 1.78
C GLN A 355 -15.96 2.90 1.39
N CYS A 356 -16.91 3.25 0.53
CA CYS A 356 -18.09 2.44 0.21
C CYS A 356 -17.89 1.62 -1.06
N ALA A 357 -18.42 0.40 -1.09
CA ALA A 357 -18.44 -0.42 -2.30
C ALA A 357 -19.38 0.15 -3.36
N THR A 358 -18.77 0.79 -4.37
CA THR A 358 -19.46 1.26 -5.57
C THR A 358 -19.56 0.11 -6.57
N GLY A 359 -20.57 -0.75 -6.41
CA GLY A 359 -21.07 -1.58 -7.50
C GLY A 359 -22.08 -0.81 -8.36
N GLU A 360 -22.27 -1.24 -9.62
CA GLU A 360 -23.47 -0.85 -10.37
C GLU A 360 -24.71 -1.29 -9.58
N VAL A 361 -25.45 -0.35 -9.01
CA VAL A 361 -26.73 -0.59 -8.34
C VAL A 361 -27.70 -1.19 -9.36
N ARG A 362 -27.86 -2.53 -9.35
CA ARG A 362 -28.75 -3.24 -10.28
C ARG A 362 -30.09 -3.66 -9.69
N GLU A 363 -30.35 -3.40 -8.41
CA GLU A 363 -31.66 -3.67 -7.82
C GLU A 363 -32.40 -2.37 -7.50
N LYS A 364 -33.65 -2.30 -7.97
CA LYS A 364 -34.59 -1.24 -7.61
C LYS A 364 -34.79 -1.30 -6.09
N THR A 365 -34.29 -0.30 -5.39
CA THR A 365 -34.38 -0.14 -3.93
C THR A 365 -35.82 -0.18 -3.45
N GLN A 366 -36.18 -1.24 -2.71
CA GLN A 366 -37.25 -1.18 -1.71
C GLN A 366 -36.87 -0.13 -0.66
N GLU A 367 -37.83 0.62 -0.13
CA GLU A 367 -37.59 1.55 0.97
C GLU A 367 -37.04 0.80 2.19
N LEU A 368 -35.80 1.10 2.55
CA LEU A 368 -35.08 0.46 3.65
C LEU A 368 -35.43 1.18 4.96
N SER A 369 -36.55 0.78 5.57
CA SER A 369 -37.16 1.44 6.73
C SER A 369 -36.33 1.42 8.03
N SER A 370 -35.20 0.69 8.07
CA SER A 370 -34.36 0.50 9.26
C SER A 370 -33.03 1.26 9.25
N VAL A 371 -32.68 1.98 8.18
CA VAL A 371 -31.41 2.72 8.10
C VAL A 371 -31.57 4.12 8.74
N PRO A 372 -30.78 4.47 9.78
CA PRO A 372 -30.82 5.76 10.43
C PRO A 372 -30.72 6.95 9.47
N SER A 373 -31.52 7.99 9.71
CA SER A 373 -31.48 9.26 8.99
C SER A 373 -30.12 9.98 9.14
N TRP A 374 -29.82 10.92 8.24
CA TRP A 374 -28.60 11.74 8.34
C TRP A 374 -28.49 12.50 9.67
N SER A 375 -29.62 12.90 10.26
CA SER A 375 -29.66 13.53 11.59
C SER A 375 -29.26 12.56 12.69
N GLU A 376 -29.79 11.33 12.67
CA GLU A 376 -29.42 10.28 13.63
C GLU A 376 -27.96 9.86 13.51
N ILE A 377 -27.45 9.76 12.27
CA ILE A 377 -26.02 9.53 11.99
C ILE A 377 -25.16 10.68 12.57
N GLY A 378 -25.59 11.93 12.38
CA GLY A 378 -24.95 13.10 12.96
C GLY A 378 -24.94 13.07 14.50
N GLN A 379 -26.01 12.60 15.12
CA GLN A 379 -26.10 12.47 16.58
C GLN A 379 -25.16 11.38 17.13
N LEU A 380 -24.96 10.28 16.40
CA LEU A 380 -23.96 9.26 16.74
C LEU A 380 -22.55 9.85 16.74
N LEU A 381 -22.20 10.67 15.73
CA LEU A 381 -20.91 11.36 15.66
C LEU A 381 -20.76 12.43 16.74
N ALA A 382 -21.79 13.24 17.00
CA ALA A 382 -21.76 14.22 18.09
C ALA A 382 -21.54 13.56 19.46
N THR A 383 -22.17 12.40 19.69
CA THR A 383 -21.94 11.57 20.88
C THR A 383 -20.50 11.08 20.93
N ALA A 384 -19.95 10.58 19.81
CA ALA A 384 -18.56 10.15 19.73
C ALA A 384 -17.58 11.30 20.03
N VAL A 385 -17.82 12.52 19.52
CA VAL A 385 -17.02 13.71 19.85
C VAL A 385 -17.06 14.01 21.35
N GLN A 386 -18.25 14.02 21.97
CA GLN A 386 -18.39 14.29 23.39
C GLN A 386 -17.70 13.23 24.26
N GLN A 387 -17.82 11.96 23.88
CA GLN A 387 -17.17 10.85 24.54
C GLN A 387 -15.65 10.93 24.39
N ALA A 388 -15.14 11.22 23.19
CA ALA A 388 -13.71 11.43 22.95
C ALA A 388 -13.14 12.56 23.80
N ARG A 389 -13.83 13.71 23.88
CA ARG A 389 -13.45 14.84 24.76
C ARG A 389 -13.42 14.46 26.23
N THR A 390 -14.41 13.69 26.69
CA THR A 390 -14.49 13.21 28.07
C THR A 390 -13.32 12.28 28.42
N LEU A 391 -12.92 11.44 27.46
CA LEU A 391 -11.74 10.57 27.57
C LEU A 391 -10.41 11.33 27.35
N GLN A 392 -10.48 12.55 26.82
CA GLN A 392 -9.36 13.31 26.29
C GLN A 392 -8.60 12.58 25.16
N ASP A 393 -9.30 11.71 24.41
CA ASP A 393 -8.76 11.04 23.22
C ASP A 393 -8.84 11.99 22.02
N GLN A 394 -7.79 12.80 21.86
CA GLN A 394 -7.69 13.78 20.77
C GLN A 394 -7.71 13.14 19.38
N ARG A 395 -7.26 11.89 19.26
CA ARG A 395 -7.22 11.17 17.99
C ARG A 395 -8.63 10.76 17.56
N ALA A 396 -9.40 10.17 18.47
CA ALA A 396 -10.80 9.85 18.22
C ALA A 396 -11.66 11.10 18.04
N GLU A 397 -11.35 12.19 18.77
CA GLU A 397 -12.02 13.48 18.59
C GLU A 397 -11.78 14.04 17.19
N ALA A 398 -10.53 14.07 16.73
CA ALA A 398 -10.18 14.51 15.38
C ALA A 398 -10.89 13.67 14.30
N GLN A 399 -11.00 12.35 14.49
CA GLN A 399 -11.73 11.49 13.58
C GLN A 399 -13.23 11.81 13.56
N ALA A 400 -13.88 11.81 14.73
CA ALA A 400 -15.32 12.05 14.83
C ALA A 400 -15.72 13.44 14.31
N LEU A 401 -14.94 14.49 14.59
CA LEU A 401 -15.15 15.83 14.05
C LEU A 401 -15.01 15.88 12.53
N GLY A 402 -13.99 15.22 11.98
CA GLY A 402 -13.79 15.18 10.53
C GLY A 402 -14.91 14.46 9.80
N TYR A 403 -15.38 13.33 10.36
CA TYR A 403 -16.56 12.62 9.87
C TYR A 403 -17.83 13.47 9.96
N LEU A 404 -18.01 14.23 11.05
CA LEU A 404 -19.15 15.14 11.20
C LEU A 404 -19.09 16.30 10.20
N GLY A 405 -17.90 16.85 9.97
CA GLY A 405 -17.68 17.86 8.94
C GLY A 405 -18.01 17.36 7.54
N GLY A 406 -17.63 16.12 7.20
CA GLY A 406 -17.96 15.57 5.88
C GLY A 406 -19.41 15.12 5.76
N LEU A 407 -20.09 14.75 6.85
CA LEU A 407 -21.55 14.59 6.85
C LEU A 407 -22.23 15.92 6.50
N TYR A 408 -21.81 17.02 7.12
CA TYR A 408 -22.31 18.35 6.81
C TYR A 408 -21.98 18.78 5.39
N GLN A 409 -20.80 18.42 4.86
CA GLN A 409 -20.48 18.59 3.44
C GLN A 409 -21.52 17.90 2.55
N GLN A 410 -21.91 16.65 2.84
CA GLN A 410 -22.90 15.92 2.03
C GLN A 410 -24.29 16.55 2.06
N THR A 411 -24.68 17.11 3.21
CA THR A 411 -25.93 17.89 3.35
C THR A 411 -25.80 19.35 2.89
N GLN A 412 -24.68 19.72 2.23
CA GLN A 412 -24.40 21.07 1.71
C GLN A 412 -24.36 22.18 2.78
N GLN A 413 -24.11 21.84 4.04
CA GLN A 413 -23.91 22.78 5.15
C GLN A 413 -22.45 23.26 5.18
N TRP A 414 -22.03 24.01 4.16
CA TRP A 414 -20.63 24.33 3.88
C TRP A 414 -19.86 25.00 5.02
N SER A 415 -20.49 25.94 5.73
CA SER A 415 -19.85 26.69 6.82
C SER A 415 -19.53 25.80 8.01
N ASP A 416 -20.51 25.02 8.47
CA ASP A 416 -20.32 24.11 9.60
C ASP A 416 -19.38 22.96 9.23
N ALA A 417 -19.49 22.45 8.00
CA ALA A 417 -18.56 21.47 7.46
C ALA A 417 -17.11 21.98 7.50
N GLN A 418 -16.85 23.21 7.04
CA GLN A 418 -15.51 23.82 7.06
C GLN A 418 -15.00 23.96 8.50
N LYS A 419 -15.82 24.53 9.41
CA LYS A 419 -15.45 24.75 10.81
C LYS A 419 -15.09 23.46 11.54
N LEU A 420 -15.86 22.39 11.35
CA LEU A 420 -15.59 21.09 11.95
C LEU A 420 -14.35 20.42 11.35
N THR A 421 -14.15 20.54 10.04
CA THR A 421 -12.97 20.00 9.35
C THR A 421 -11.69 20.70 9.81
N GLU A 422 -11.72 22.02 9.99
CA GLU A 422 -10.59 22.79 10.51
C GLU A 422 -10.24 22.40 11.96
N GLN A 423 -11.24 22.19 12.82
CA GLN A 423 -11.01 21.69 14.18
C GLN A 423 -10.38 20.29 14.18
N ALA A 424 -10.92 19.39 13.35
CA ALA A 424 -10.39 18.05 13.19
C ALA A 424 -8.93 18.05 12.69
N LEU A 425 -8.63 18.90 11.71
CA LEU A 425 -7.28 19.05 11.16
C LEU A 425 -6.30 19.61 12.19
N LEU A 426 -6.70 20.65 12.94
CA LEU A 426 -5.87 21.24 14.00
C LEU A 426 -5.49 20.21 15.06
N LEU A 427 -6.46 19.41 15.51
CA LEU A 427 -6.20 18.33 16.47
C LEU A 427 -5.25 17.30 15.88
N ALA A 428 -5.50 16.84 14.66
CA ALA A 428 -4.65 15.84 13.98
C ALA A 428 -3.21 16.33 13.82
N GLN A 429 -2.99 17.59 13.46
CA GLN A 429 -1.66 18.21 13.36
C GLN A 429 -0.99 18.35 14.73
N THR A 430 -1.74 18.75 15.76
CA THR A 430 -1.21 18.91 17.13
C THR A 430 -0.64 17.60 17.69
N ILE A 431 -1.28 16.47 17.36
CA ILE A 431 -0.84 15.13 17.79
C ILE A 431 0.09 14.45 16.77
N ASN A 432 0.53 15.15 15.71
CA ASN A 432 1.32 14.61 14.61
C ASN A 432 0.72 13.36 13.93
N ALA A 433 -0.61 13.26 13.86
CA ALA A 433 -1.33 12.18 13.20
C ALA A 433 -1.50 12.46 11.70
N SER A 434 -0.42 12.33 10.93
CA SER A 434 -0.43 12.56 9.46
C SER A 434 -1.43 11.66 8.73
N ASP A 435 -1.70 10.46 9.25
CA ASP A 435 -2.61 9.44 8.69
C ASP A 435 -4.10 9.85 8.79
N ILE A 436 -4.38 10.81 9.67
CA ILE A 436 -5.68 11.48 9.82
C ILE A 436 -5.65 12.84 9.12
N ALA A 437 -4.57 13.61 9.28
CA ALA A 437 -4.46 14.97 8.78
C ALA A 437 -4.66 15.07 7.26
N TYR A 438 -4.10 14.13 6.48
CA TYR A 438 -4.25 14.17 5.02
C TYR A 438 -5.72 14.09 4.56
N ARG A 439 -6.56 13.33 5.28
CA ARG A 439 -7.98 13.18 4.96
C ARG A 439 -8.73 14.49 5.19
N TRP A 440 -8.40 15.19 6.26
CA TRP A 440 -9.03 16.46 6.61
C TRP A 440 -8.49 17.64 5.79
N GLN A 441 -7.21 17.62 5.40
CA GLN A 441 -6.64 18.53 4.40
C GLN A 441 -7.36 18.37 3.05
N TRP A 442 -7.56 17.12 2.62
CA TRP A 442 -8.28 16.82 1.39
C TRP A 442 -9.76 17.27 1.45
N GLN A 443 -10.45 16.99 2.56
CA GLN A 443 -11.82 17.45 2.78
C GLN A 443 -11.92 18.98 2.80
N LEU A 444 -11.01 19.66 3.49
CA LEU A 444 -10.93 21.12 3.52
C LEU A 444 -10.71 21.68 2.11
N GLY A 445 -9.84 21.05 1.33
CA GLY A 445 -9.62 21.39 -0.08
C GLY A 445 -10.91 21.40 -0.90
N ARG A 446 -11.73 20.35 -0.79
CA ARG A 446 -13.04 20.31 -1.47
C ARG A 446 -14.00 21.39 -0.98
N LEU A 447 -14.10 21.59 0.33
CA LEU A 447 -14.98 22.61 0.92
C LEU A 447 -14.60 24.02 0.45
N LEU A 448 -13.31 24.30 0.40
CA LEU A 448 -12.78 25.57 -0.12
C LEU A 448 -13.05 25.70 -1.62
N ASN A 449 -12.91 24.63 -2.40
CA ASN A 449 -13.22 24.65 -3.83
C ASN A 449 -14.71 24.89 -4.10
N ALA A 450 -15.59 24.19 -3.37
CA ALA A 450 -17.04 24.36 -3.47
C ALA A 450 -17.52 25.78 -3.11
N THR A 451 -16.77 26.48 -2.25
CA THR A 451 -17.03 27.89 -1.87
C THR A 451 -16.27 28.91 -2.74
N GLY A 452 -15.67 28.49 -3.86
CA GLY A 452 -14.98 29.36 -4.81
C GLY A 452 -13.59 29.84 -4.40
N LYS A 453 -13.02 29.29 -3.31
CA LYS A 453 -11.69 29.65 -2.78
C LYS A 453 -10.58 28.76 -3.36
N THR A 454 -10.50 28.68 -4.69
CA THR A 454 -9.63 27.72 -5.42
C THR A 454 -8.16 27.73 -5.00
N GLN A 455 -7.56 28.90 -4.74
CA GLN A 455 -6.16 28.97 -4.31
C GLN A 455 -5.93 28.36 -2.92
N LYS A 456 -6.87 28.57 -1.98
CA LYS A 456 -6.81 27.93 -0.67
C LYS A 456 -7.07 26.42 -0.79
N ALA A 457 -7.97 26.02 -1.69
CA ALA A 457 -8.19 24.61 -2.00
C ALA A 457 -6.89 23.94 -2.48
N ILE A 458 -6.22 24.50 -3.49
CA ILE A 458 -4.93 24.00 -4.01
C ILE A 458 -3.92 23.85 -2.88
N ALA A 459 -3.80 24.84 -1.98
CA ALA A 459 -2.92 24.74 -0.82
C ALA A 459 -3.27 23.54 0.07
N SER A 460 -4.54 23.37 0.46
CA SER A 460 -4.97 22.23 1.29
C SER A 460 -4.75 20.88 0.61
N TYR A 461 -4.99 20.76 -0.70
CA TYR A 461 -4.67 19.54 -1.45
C TYR A 461 -3.17 19.27 -1.53
N THR A 462 -2.35 20.32 -1.66
CA THR A 462 -0.88 20.22 -1.66
C THR A 462 -0.38 19.70 -0.31
N ASP A 463 -0.95 20.19 0.78
CA ASP A 463 -0.65 19.70 2.13
C ASP A 463 -1.08 18.24 2.29
N ALA A 464 -2.25 17.85 1.76
CA ALA A 464 -2.71 16.45 1.78
C ALA A 464 -1.74 15.51 1.06
N VAL A 465 -1.28 15.89 -0.15
CA VAL A 465 -0.27 15.13 -0.90
C VAL A 465 1.06 15.09 -0.15
N SER A 466 1.46 16.17 0.52
CA SER A 466 2.69 16.22 1.32
C SER A 466 2.62 15.31 2.55
N SER A 467 1.49 15.31 3.26
CA SER A 467 1.21 14.37 4.36
C SER A 467 1.24 12.93 3.87
N LEU A 468 0.65 12.63 2.70
CA LEU A 468 0.73 11.31 2.08
C LEU A 468 2.16 10.89 1.73
N LYS A 469 2.99 11.80 1.20
CA LYS A 469 4.41 11.54 0.95
C LYS A 469 5.19 11.27 2.24
N ALA A 470 4.92 12.01 3.31
CA ALA A 470 5.54 11.78 4.62
C ALA A 470 5.12 10.41 5.19
N LEU A 471 3.82 10.12 5.16
CA LEU A 471 3.29 8.81 5.53
C LEU A 471 3.97 7.70 4.73
N ARG A 472 4.20 7.90 3.43
CA ARG A 472 4.79 6.91 2.53
C ARG A 472 6.17 6.42 2.97
N ASN A 473 7.01 7.34 3.44
CA ASN A 473 8.34 7.02 3.97
C ASN A 473 8.26 6.17 5.24
N ASP A 474 7.17 6.31 6.00
CA ASP A 474 6.93 5.58 7.25
C ASP A 474 6.04 4.32 7.07
N LEU A 475 5.21 4.23 6.01
CA LEU A 475 4.03 3.34 5.95
C LEU A 475 3.90 2.40 4.74
N VAL A 476 4.73 2.48 3.71
CA VAL A 476 4.47 1.71 2.46
C VAL A 476 4.51 0.18 2.59
N GLY A 477 4.95 -0.40 3.72
CA GLY A 477 4.74 -1.82 4.00
C GLY A 477 3.83 -2.09 5.21
N ILE A 478 2.97 -1.14 5.61
CA ILE A 478 2.24 -1.18 6.87
C ILE A 478 0.83 -1.80 6.80
N ASN A 479 0.18 -2.04 5.66
CA ASN A 479 -1.06 -2.85 5.65
C ASN A 479 -1.48 -3.28 4.23
N PRO A 480 -1.66 -4.58 3.91
CA PRO A 480 -2.30 -5.04 2.68
C PRO A 480 -3.74 -4.55 2.50
N GLU A 481 -4.45 -4.22 3.58
CA GLU A 481 -5.77 -3.58 3.50
C GLU A 481 -5.68 -2.18 2.86
N LEU A 482 -4.50 -1.54 2.86
CA LEU A 482 -4.24 -0.30 2.12
C LEU A 482 -3.99 -0.54 0.62
N GLN A 483 -3.70 -1.77 0.16
CA GLN A 483 -3.51 -2.03 -1.28
C GLN A 483 -4.79 -1.79 -2.09
N PHE A 484 -5.94 -2.12 -1.51
CA PHE A 484 -7.24 -1.88 -2.11
C PHE A 484 -7.81 -0.50 -1.73
N SER A 485 -7.50 0.02 -0.54
CA SER A 485 -7.89 1.39 -0.14
C SER A 485 -7.08 2.50 -0.83
N PHE A 486 -5.93 2.21 -1.44
CA PHE A 486 -5.13 3.22 -2.14
C PHE A 486 -5.88 3.83 -3.33
N ARG A 487 -6.49 2.96 -4.16
CA ARG A 487 -7.28 3.39 -5.34
C ARG A 487 -8.45 4.27 -4.93
N ASP A 488 -9.12 3.88 -3.85
CA ASP A 488 -10.35 4.54 -3.46
C ASP A 488 -10.10 5.72 -2.51
N SER A 489 -8.99 5.79 -1.77
CA SER A 489 -8.77 6.83 -0.75
C SER A 489 -7.52 7.69 -0.90
N VAL A 490 -6.58 7.31 -1.78
CA VAL A 490 -5.30 8.02 -1.97
C VAL A 490 -5.16 8.58 -3.37
N GLU A 491 -5.34 7.76 -4.41
CA GLU A 491 -5.31 8.18 -5.82
C GLU A 491 -6.20 9.42 -6.12
N PRO A 492 -7.43 9.53 -5.58
CA PRO A 492 -8.29 10.68 -5.80
C PRO A 492 -7.71 11.99 -5.26
N VAL A 493 -6.93 11.96 -4.18
CA VAL A 493 -6.29 13.15 -3.61
C VAL A 493 -5.34 13.79 -4.62
N TYR A 494 -4.54 12.96 -5.29
CA TYR A 494 -3.60 13.42 -6.33
C TYR A 494 -4.35 13.92 -7.58
N ARG A 495 -5.32 13.15 -8.08
CA ARG A 495 -6.04 13.50 -9.31
C ARG A 495 -6.90 14.76 -9.15
N GLU A 496 -7.52 14.96 -8.00
CA GLU A 496 -8.28 16.18 -7.72
C GLU A 496 -7.38 17.41 -7.60
N LEU A 497 -6.20 17.29 -6.96
CA LEU A 497 -5.20 18.37 -6.96
C LEU A 497 -4.82 18.75 -8.40
N VAL A 498 -4.52 17.75 -9.23
CA VAL A 498 -4.15 17.96 -10.64
C VAL A 498 -5.30 18.59 -11.43
N SER A 499 -6.53 18.13 -11.22
CA SER A 499 -7.71 18.73 -11.83
C SER A 499 -7.85 20.21 -11.48
N LEU A 500 -7.62 20.60 -10.21
CA LEU A 500 -7.64 22.01 -9.78
C LEU A 500 -6.52 22.83 -10.41
N LEU A 501 -5.31 22.28 -10.48
CA LEU A 501 -4.14 22.96 -11.05
C LEU A 501 -4.31 23.24 -12.55
N LEU A 502 -5.04 22.35 -13.26
CA LEU A 502 -5.22 22.36 -14.71
C LEU A 502 -6.61 22.86 -15.17
N GLN A 503 -7.44 23.44 -14.29
CA GLN A 503 -8.83 23.84 -14.57
C GLN A 503 -9.06 24.69 -15.83
N SER A 504 -8.04 25.37 -16.37
CA SER A 504 -8.17 26.22 -17.55
C SER A 504 -6.96 26.06 -18.48
N PRO A 505 -7.10 25.41 -19.65
CA PRO A 505 -6.00 25.12 -20.56
C PRO A 505 -5.27 26.35 -21.11
N SER A 506 -5.94 27.50 -21.15
CA SER A 506 -5.38 28.76 -21.64
C SER A 506 -4.73 29.64 -20.55
N THR A 507 -4.84 29.27 -19.26
CA THR A 507 -4.39 30.12 -18.14
C THR A 507 -3.60 29.39 -17.05
N ALA A 508 -3.38 28.08 -17.16
CA ALA A 508 -2.53 27.36 -16.22
C ALA A 508 -1.12 27.96 -16.21
N SER A 509 -0.70 28.49 -15.06
CA SER A 509 0.64 29.05 -14.90
C SER A 509 1.70 27.96 -15.03
N GLN A 510 2.93 28.30 -15.44
CA GLN A 510 4.05 27.35 -15.47
C GLN A 510 4.28 26.67 -14.12
N LYS A 511 4.03 27.39 -13.01
CA LYS A 511 4.07 26.83 -11.66
C LYS A 511 3.02 25.72 -11.47
N ASN A 512 1.78 25.94 -11.91
CA ASN A 512 0.72 24.94 -11.80
C ASN A 512 1.00 23.72 -12.68
N LEU A 513 1.52 23.92 -13.90
CA LEU A 513 1.90 22.82 -14.79
C LEU A 513 3.00 21.95 -14.17
N ALA A 514 4.04 22.58 -13.62
CA ALA A 514 5.10 21.87 -12.91
C ALA A 514 4.54 21.10 -11.70
N GLN A 515 3.69 21.75 -10.89
CA GLN A 515 3.09 21.12 -9.72
C GLN A 515 2.14 19.95 -10.07
N ALA A 516 1.39 20.06 -11.17
CA ALA A 516 0.51 19.00 -11.66
C ALA A 516 1.31 17.79 -12.12
N ARG A 517 2.41 18.03 -12.85
CA ARG A 517 3.38 17.00 -13.24
C ARG A 517 3.96 16.30 -12.01
N ASP A 518 4.43 17.06 -11.03
CA ASP A 518 5.03 16.52 -9.80
C ASP A 518 4.03 15.70 -8.97
N ALA A 519 2.74 16.09 -8.97
CA ALA A 519 1.68 15.35 -8.30
C ALA A 519 1.37 14.01 -8.99
N ILE A 520 1.30 13.97 -10.33
CA ILE A 520 1.10 12.71 -11.06
C ILE A 520 2.31 11.78 -10.95
N GLU A 521 3.53 12.31 -11.01
CA GLU A 521 4.72 11.47 -10.77
C GLU A 521 4.73 10.90 -9.35
N ALA A 522 4.35 11.70 -8.34
CA ALA A 522 4.24 11.21 -6.97
C ALA A 522 3.17 10.11 -6.82
N LEU A 523 2.05 10.22 -7.55
CA LEU A 523 1.03 9.18 -7.63
C LEU A 523 1.62 7.89 -8.23
N GLN A 524 2.38 7.98 -9.32
CA GLN A 524 2.99 6.81 -9.97
C GLN A 524 3.99 6.09 -9.06
N VAL A 525 4.83 6.84 -8.34
CA VAL A 525 5.74 6.26 -7.33
C VAL A 525 4.93 5.54 -6.25
N ALA A 526 3.87 6.17 -5.75
CA ALA A 526 3.02 5.57 -4.72
C ALA A 526 2.27 4.31 -5.21
N GLU A 527 1.84 4.26 -6.47
CA GLU A 527 1.24 3.06 -7.08
C GLU A 527 2.24 1.89 -7.13
N ILE A 528 3.48 2.16 -7.56
CA ILE A 528 4.55 1.14 -7.64
C ILE A 528 4.89 0.63 -6.24
N GLU A 529 5.10 1.54 -5.31
CA GLU A 529 5.41 1.19 -3.92
C GLU A 529 4.33 0.34 -3.26
N ASN A 530 3.06 0.69 -3.48
CA ASN A 530 1.90 -0.07 -3.03
C ASN A 530 1.86 -1.48 -3.63
N PHE A 531 2.16 -1.63 -4.93
CA PHE A 531 2.20 -2.95 -5.59
C PHE A 531 3.20 -3.89 -4.90
N PHE A 532 4.41 -3.41 -4.60
CA PHE A 532 5.50 -4.27 -4.06
C PHE A 532 5.58 -4.32 -2.53
N ARG A 533 4.72 -3.60 -1.80
CA ARG A 533 4.77 -3.49 -0.33
C ARG A 533 6.13 -2.98 0.18
N THR A 534 6.67 -2.08 -0.63
CA THR A 534 8.05 -1.68 -0.83
C THR A 534 8.54 -0.29 -0.39
N ALA A 535 8.71 0.06 0.88
CA ALA A 535 9.08 1.44 1.27
C ALA A 535 10.60 1.72 1.12
N CYS A 536 11.15 1.86 -0.10
CA CYS A 536 12.61 1.89 -0.28
C CYS A 536 13.10 2.50 -1.62
N LEU A 537 12.39 3.46 -2.22
CA LEU A 537 12.96 4.19 -3.34
C LEU A 537 13.55 5.52 -2.84
N ASP A 538 14.89 5.59 -2.80
CA ASP A 538 15.60 6.87 -2.73
C ASP A 538 15.46 7.57 -4.10
N THR A 539 14.26 8.05 -4.42
CA THR A 539 14.04 8.81 -5.65
C THR A 539 14.50 10.25 -5.44
N GLN A 540 15.38 10.71 -6.31
CA GLN A 540 15.67 12.13 -6.46
C GLN A 540 14.97 12.60 -7.73
N PRO A 541 14.14 13.65 -7.68
CA PRO A 541 13.56 14.22 -8.88
C PRO A 541 14.65 14.63 -9.86
N VAL A 542 14.61 14.04 -11.07
CA VAL A 542 15.50 14.39 -12.17
C VAL A 542 14.74 15.25 -13.15
N GLN A 543 15.31 16.39 -13.54
CA GLN A 543 14.76 17.17 -14.65
C GLN A 543 15.11 16.49 -15.97
N ILE A 544 14.15 16.36 -16.88
CA ILE A 544 14.37 15.72 -18.18
C ILE A 544 15.55 16.31 -18.95
N ASP A 545 15.73 17.64 -18.91
CA ASP A 545 16.83 18.33 -19.59
C ASP A 545 18.22 17.91 -19.07
N GLN A 546 18.29 17.24 -17.90
CA GLN A 546 19.52 16.64 -17.38
C GLN A 546 19.76 15.24 -17.95
N VAL A 547 18.70 14.54 -18.38
CA VAL A 547 18.77 13.22 -19.01
C VAL A 547 18.99 13.38 -20.51
N ASP A 548 18.07 14.03 -21.22
CA ASP A 548 18.11 14.23 -22.66
C ASP A 548 17.58 15.61 -23.06
N GLN A 549 18.50 16.47 -23.52
CA GLN A 549 18.18 17.85 -23.94
C GLN A 549 17.50 17.96 -25.30
N ALA A 550 17.29 16.85 -26.03
CA ALA A 550 16.69 16.82 -27.36
C ALA A 550 15.35 16.07 -27.42
N ALA A 551 14.97 15.38 -26.34
CA ALA A 551 13.71 14.64 -26.26
C ALA A 551 12.51 15.54 -25.88
N ALA A 552 11.34 15.19 -26.40
CA ALA A 552 10.07 15.69 -25.88
C ALA A 552 9.49 14.69 -24.86
N VAL A 553 8.81 15.20 -23.84
CA VAL A 553 8.08 14.37 -22.87
C VAL A 553 6.61 14.68 -22.89
N ILE A 554 5.78 13.65 -22.96
CA ILE A 554 4.32 13.78 -23.02
C ILE A 554 3.71 13.07 -21.81
N TYR A 555 2.95 13.82 -21.02
CA TYR A 555 2.22 13.37 -19.85
C TYR A 555 0.71 13.37 -20.16
N PRO A 556 0.15 12.27 -20.69
CA PRO A 556 -1.29 12.10 -20.68
C PRO A 556 -1.78 11.86 -19.25
N ILE A 557 -2.79 12.60 -18.82
CA ILE A 557 -3.38 12.53 -17.48
C ILE A 557 -4.88 12.35 -17.61
N ILE A 558 -5.38 11.20 -17.14
CA ILE A 558 -6.80 10.85 -17.22
C ILE A 558 -7.50 11.42 -15.97
N LEU A 559 -8.36 12.42 -16.17
CA LEU A 559 -9.28 12.92 -15.14
C LEU A 559 -10.69 12.39 -15.41
N GLY A 560 -11.60 12.54 -14.43
CA GLY A 560 -12.94 11.95 -14.53
C GLY A 560 -13.74 12.44 -15.74
N ASP A 561 -13.59 13.71 -16.10
CA ASP A 561 -14.35 14.44 -17.11
C ASP A 561 -13.54 14.83 -18.37
N ARG A 562 -12.21 14.71 -18.33
CA ARG A 562 -11.31 15.12 -19.42
C ARG A 562 -9.97 14.39 -19.43
N LEU A 563 -9.35 14.38 -20.59
CA LEU A 563 -7.95 13.99 -20.78
C LEU A 563 -7.09 15.25 -20.88
N GLU A 564 -6.15 15.40 -19.95
CA GLU A 564 -5.16 16.48 -19.96
C GLU A 564 -3.85 15.98 -20.56
N VAL A 565 -3.14 16.84 -21.28
CA VAL A 565 -1.79 16.52 -21.78
C VAL A 565 -0.85 17.67 -21.45
N ILE A 566 0.19 17.37 -20.66
CA ILE A 566 1.32 18.28 -20.43
C ILE A 566 2.48 17.83 -21.32
N VAL A 567 3.08 18.77 -22.06
CA VAL A 567 4.19 18.52 -22.97
C VAL A 567 5.41 19.33 -22.56
N SER A 568 6.52 18.64 -22.34
CA SER A 568 7.85 19.23 -22.18
C SER A 568 8.56 19.20 -23.51
N LEU A 569 8.94 20.36 -24.03
CA LEU A 569 9.77 20.49 -25.24
C LEU A 569 11.16 21.01 -24.84
N PRO A 570 12.23 20.57 -25.51
CA PRO A 570 13.59 21.06 -25.26
C PRO A 570 13.68 22.58 -25.17
N LYS A 571 14.22 23.07 -24.04
CA LYS A 571 14.52 24.50 -23.81
C LYS A 571 13.31 25.43 -23.96
N GLN A 572 12.10 24.90 -23.76
CA GLN A 572 10.84 25.64 -23.87
C GLN A 572 10.03 25.50 -22.58
N PRO A 573 9.13 26.46 -22.27
CA PRO A 573 8.18 26.31 -21.18
C PRO A 573 7.24 25.12 -21.44
N LEU A 574 6.66 24.57 -20.36
CA LEU A 574 5.68 23.50 -20.44
C LEU A 574 4.47 23.96 -21.26
N ARG A 575 4.02 23.11 -22.16
CA ARG A 575 2.76 23.28 -22.89
C ARG A 575 1.69 22.39 -22.30
N HIS A 576 0.45 22.79 -22.49
CA HIS A 576 -0.70 22.10 -21.93
C HIS A 576 -1.90 22.27 -22.85
N TYR A 577 -2.69 21.20 -22.98
CA TYR A 577 -3.98 21.23 -23.64
C TYR A 577 -4.88 20.11 -23.10
N ALA A 578 -6.19 20.28 -23.28
CA ALA A 578 -7.21 19.38 -22.76
C ALA A 578 -8.13 18.86 -23.88
N THR A 579 -8.57 17.62 -23.74
CA THR A 579 -9.66 17.04 -24.54
C THR A 579 -10.84 16.71 -23.62
N PRO A 580 -12.01 17.35 -23.76
CA PRO A 580 -13.21 17.02 -23.00
C PRO A 580 -13.68 15.60 -23.30
N LEU A 581 -13.42 14.68 -22.38
CA LEU A 581 -13.55 13.24 -22.59
C LEU A 581 -13.57 12.52 -21.25
N SER A 582 -14.63 11.76 -20.96
CA SER A 582 -14.71 11.02 -19.71
C SER A 582 -13.64 9.92 -19.62
N ALA A 583 -13.18 9.62 -18.41
CA ALA A 583 -12.22 8.53 -18.16
C ALA A 583 -12.71 7.19 -18.76
N ASN A 584 -14.00 6.87 -18.60
CA ASN A 584 -14.59 5.64 -19.16
C ASN A 584 -14.49 5.58 -20.69
N ARG A 585 -14.60 6.72 -21.38
CA ARG A 585 -14.46 6.76 -22.84
C ARG A 585 -13.00 6.59 -23.26
N VAL A 586 -12.05 7.21 -22.56
CA VAL A 586 -10.61 6.98 -22.76
C VAL A 586 -10.32 5.48 -22.62
N GLU A 587 -10.75 4.86 -21.51
CA GLU A 587 -10.54 3.44 -21.25
C GLU A 587 -11.14 2.55 -22.33
N SER A 588 -12.37 2.84 -22.78
CA SER A 588 -13.02 2.06 -23.84
C SER A 588 -12.28 2.11 -25.18
N ILE A 589 -11.75 3.27 -25.57
CA ILE A 589 -10.98 3.43 -26.82
C ILE A 589 -9.61 2.74 -26.71
N VAL A 590 -8.95 2.90 -25.58
CA VAL A 590 -7.67 2.26 -25.26
C VAL A 590 -7.81 0.73 -25.28
N GLU A 591 -8.86 0.20 -24.67
CA GLU A 591 -9.13 -1.24 -24.68
C GLU A 591 -9.50 -1.72 -26.09
N GLY A 592 -10.28 -0.95 -26.84
CA GLY A 592 -10.57 -1.23 -28.25
C GLY A 592 -9.31 -1.32 -29.10
N LEU A 593 -8.37 -0.40 -28.94
CA LEU A 593 -7.05 -0.44 -29.60
C LEU A 593 -6.28 -1.71 -29.21
N ARG A 594 -6.18 -2.00 -27.92
CA ARG A 594 -5.49 -3.19 -27.40
C ARG A 594 -6.09 -4.47 -27.98
N GLN A 595 -7.40 -4.65 -27.92
CA GLN A 595 -8.06 -5.88 -28.39
C GLN A 595 -7.96 -6.08 -29.90
N THR A 596 -8.08 -5.00 -30.67
CA THR A 596 -8.10 -5.09 -32.14
C THR A 596 -6.72 -5.27 -32.75
N VAL A 597 -5.64 -4.78 -32.10
CA VAL A 597 -4.27 -4.98 -32.61
C VAL A 597 -3.81 -6.45 -32.54
N PHE A 598 -4.47 -7.29 -31.73
CA PHE A 598 -4.18 -8.73 -31.68
C PHE A 598 -4.61 -9.50 -32.92
N THR A 599 -5.59 -8.98 -33.66
CA THR A 599 -6.09 -9.67 -34.85
C THR A 599 -5.19 -9.34 -36.04
N GLN A 600 -4.16 -10.17 -36.27
CA GLN A 600 -3.04 -9.95 -37.21
C GLN A 600 -3.41 -9.55 -38.64
N THR A 601 -4.62 -9.84 -39.10
CA THR A 601 -5.10 -9.53 -40.45
C THR A 601 -6.05 -8.34 -40.50
N SER A 602 -6.43 -7.79 -39.34
CA SER A 602 -7.49 -6.78 -39.23
C SER A 602 -6.92 -5.37 -39.09
N ARG A 603 -7.35 -4.44 -39.94
CA ARG A 603 -7.03 -3.01 -39.78
C ARG A 603 -8.02 -2.25 -38.89
N ARG A 604 -8.85 -2.96 -38.11
CA ARG A 604 -9.86 -2.37 -37.20
C ARG A 604 -9.27 -1.54 -36.06
N TYR A 605 -7.98 -1.68 -35.78
CA TYR A 605 -7.29 -0.86 -34.78
C TYR A 605 -7.02 0.58 -35.26
N LEU A 606 -6.97 0.84 -36.57
CA LEU A 606 -6.58 2.14 -37.12
C LEU A 606 -7.43 3.32 -36.63
N PRO A 607 -8.78 3.22 -36.55
CA PRO A 607 -9.60 4.30 -35.99
C PRO A 607 -9.25 4.61 -34.52
N PHE A 608 -9.05 3.58 -33.69
CA PHE A 608 -8.67 3.77 -32.29
C PHE A 608 -7.26 4.37 -32.17
N ALA A 609 -6.30 3.89 -32.97
CA ALA A 609 -4.94 4.43 -33.03
C ALA A 609 -4.91 5.89 -33.48
N ALA A 610 -5.75 6.27 -34.44
CA ALA A 610 -5.89 7.64 -34.91
C ALA A 610 -6.56 8.54 -33.86
N GLU A 611 -7.57 8.03 -33.15
CA GLU A 611 -8.24 8.77 -32.07
C GLU A 611 -7.25 9.11 -30.95
N VAL A 612 -6.45 8.13 -30.51
CA VAL A 612 -5.39 8.37 -29.51
C VAL A 612 -4.28 9.29 -30.05
N TYR A 613 -3.87 9.16 -31.31
CA TYR A 613 -2.93 10.11 -31.93
C TYR A 613 -3.46 11.55 -31.91
N ASN A 614 -4.76 11.72 -32.18
CA ASN A 614 -5.41 13.03 -32.20
C ASN A 614 -5.47 13.66 -30.81
N TRP A 615 -5.56 12.85 -29.76
CA TRP A 615 -5.47 13.32 -28.39
C TRP A 615 -4.02 13.68 -28.00
N LEU A 616 -3.05 12.82 -28.32
CA LEU A 616 -1.72 12.94 -27.69
C LEU A 616 -0.67 13.67 -28.54
N ILE A 617 -0.78 13.64 -29.87
CA ILE A 617 0.29 14.12 -30.76
C ILE A 617 -0.19 15.23 -31.67
N ARG A 618 -1.38 15.11 -32.26
CA ARG A 618 -1.86 16.08 -33.26
C ARG A 618 -1.80 17.55 -32.79
N PRO A 619 -2.18 17.91 -31.55
CA PRO A 619 -2.14 19.29 -31.09
C PRO A 619 -0.74 19.91 -31.03
N VAL A 620 0.32 19.08 -30.93
CA VAL A 620 1.72 19.52 -30.78
C VAL A 620 2.64 19.06 -31.91
N ALA A 621 2.09 18.41 -32.95
CA ALA A 621 2.86 17.84 -34.05
C ALA A 621 3.74 18.89 -34.77
N ALA A 622 3.19 20.08 -35.04
CA ALA A 622 3.94 21.16 -35.68
C ALA A 622 5.10 21.68 -34.82
N ASP A 623 4.94 21.69 -33.49
CA ASP A 623 5.97 22.12 -32.57
C ASP A 623 7.08 21.07 -32.40
N LEU A 624 6.72 19.79 -32.38
CA LEU A 624 7.67 18.68 -32.38
C LEU A 624 8.56 18.74 -33.63
N GLU A 625 7.96 18.96 -34.81
CA GLU A 625 8.68 19.11 -36.07
C GLU A 625 9.56 20.36 -36.08
N LYS A 626 9.03 21.52 -35.66
CA LYS A 626 9.79 22.79 -35.59
C LYS A 626 10.97 22.72 -34.63
N THR A 627 10.82 22.01 -33.51
CA THR A 627 11.87 21.87 -32.49
C THR A 627 12.92 20.83 -32.89
N GLY A 628 12.67 20.03 -33.94
CA GLY A 628 13.61 19.03 -34.43
C GLY A 628 13.73 17.79 -33.52
N VAL A 629 12.70 17.52 -32.72
CA VAL A 629 12.67 16.38 -31.78
C VAL A 629 12.85 15.07 -32.54
N LYS A 630 13.67 14.18 -32.01
CA LYS A 630 13.87 12.82 -32.54
C LYS A 630 13.29 11.73 -31.65
N THR A 631 13.20 11.98 -30.36
CA THR A 631 12.73 11.02 -29.36
C THR A 631 11.55 11.60 -28.59
N ILE A 632 10.48 10.82 -28.47
CA ILE A 632 9.32 11.13 -27.64
C ILE A 632 9.28 10.14 -26.48
N VAL A 633 9.29 10.68 -25.27
CA VAL A 633 9.17 9.92 -24.03
C VAL A 633 7.77 10.10 -23.47
N PHE A 634 7.09 9.00 -23.18
CA PHE A 634 5.76 9.04 -22.58
C PHE A 634 5.80 8.67 -21.09
N VAL A 635 5.10 9.47 -20.28
CA VAL A 635 4.83 9.17 -18.88
C VAL A 635 3.36 8.78 -18.75
N LEU A 636 3.07 7.50 -18.95
CA LEU A 636 1.71 7.01 -19.19
C LEU A 636 0.87 6.86 -17.92
N ASP A 637 -0.38 7.31 -17.99
CA ASP A 637 -1.36 7.22 -16.91
C ASP A 637 -2.43 6.14 -17.16
N GLY A 638 -2.83 5.45 -16.09
CA GLY A 638 -3.91 4.47 -16.09
C GLY A 638 -3.84 3.45 -17.22
N ALA A 639 -4.97 3.26 -17.92
CA ALA A 639 -5.11 2.26 -18.98
C ALA A 639 -4.19 2.49 -20.20
N MET A 640 -3.73 3.73 -20.44
CA MET A 640 -2.85 4.04 -21.58
C MET A 640 -1.50 3.33 -21.50
N ARG A 641 -1.12 2.83 -20.32
CA ARG A 641 0.06 2.00 -20.11
C ARG A 641 0.07 0.72 -20.95
N ASN A 642 -1.11 0.26 -21.38
CA ASN A 642 -1.28 -1.02 -22.08
C ASN A 642 -1.42 -0.88 -23.60
N ILE A 643 -1.08 0.27 -24.20
CA ILE A 643 -1.18 0.46 -25.65
C ILE A 643 0.18 0.74 -26.31
N PRO A 644 0.37 0.28 -27.56
CA PRO A 644 1.61 0.48 -28.28
C PRO A 644 1.70 1.91 -28.83
N MET A 645 2.37 2.81 -28.12
CA MET A 645 2.53 4.21 -28.59
C MET A 645 3.22 4.30 -29.96
N ALA A 646 4.04 3.30 -30.31
CA ALA A 646 4.65 3.16 -31.63
C ALA A 646 3.64 3.02 -32.78
N ALA A 647 2.47 2.44 -32.52
CA ALA A 647 1.43 2.17 -33.51
C ALA A 647 0.34 3.26 -33.59
N LEU A 648 0.50 4.40 -32.89
CA LEU A 648 -0.37 5.55 -33.08
C LEU A 648 -0.28 6.03 -34.54
N TYR A 649 -1.41 6.34 -35.16
CA TYR A 649 -1.49 6.54 -36.61
C TYR A 649 -1.99 7.94 -36.94
N ASP A 650 -1.25 8.69 -37.77
CA ASP A 650 -1.61 10.08 -38.11
C ASP A 650 -2.61 10.21 -39.28
N GLY A 651 -3.01 9.08 -39.86
CA GLY A 651 -3.81 8.99 -41.08
C GLY A 651 -2.99 8.59 -42.32
N LYS A 652 -1.66 8.71 -42.24
CA LYS A 652 -0.71 8.39 -43.32
C LYS A 652 0.37 7.39 -42.89
N GLN A 653 0.91 7.55 -41.69
CA GLN A 653 2.03 6.75 -41.17
C GLN A 653 1.94 6.59 -39.66
N TYR A 654 2.67 5.61 -39.12
CA TYR A 654 2.76 5.36 -37.69
C TYR A 654 3.74 6.32 -37.01
N LEU A 655 3.54 6.56 -35.71
CA LEU A 655 4.38 7.47 -34.93
C LEU A 655 5.85 7.03 -34.92
N VAL A 656 6.11 5.72 -34.85
CA VAL A 656 7.46 5.13 -34.89
C VAL A 656 8.22 5.47 -36.19
N GLU A 657 7.51 5.78 -37.27
CA GLU A 657 8.16 6.15 -38.53
C GLU A 657 8.86 7.52 -38.43
N LYS A 658 8.36 8.40 -37.56
CA LYS A 658 8.91 9.75 -37.35
C LYS A 658 9.85 9.86 -36.15
N TYR A 659 9.52 9.20 -35.03
CA TYR A 659 10.19 9.42 -33.74
C TYR A 659 10.58 8.11 -33.08
N SER A 660 11.75 8.09 -32.43
CA SER A 660 12.09 7.04 -31.47
C SER A 660 11.19 7.18 -30.24
N ILE A 661 10.71 6.08 -29.68
CA ILE A 661 9.69 6.11 -28.61
C ILE A 661 10.23 5.38 -27.38
N ALA A 662 10.05 6.01 -26.23
CA ALA A 662 10.36 5.42 -24.93
C ALA A 662 9.24 5.71 -23.92
N LEU A 663 9.16 4.89 -22.89
CA LEU A 663 8.24 5.03 -21.78
C LEU A 663 9.04 5.22 -20.49
N THR A 664 8.47 5.92 -19.52
CA THR A 664 9.00 5.94 -18.15
C THR A 664 7.87 5.87 -17.14
N PRO A 665 8.03 5.13 -16.03
CA PRO A 665 7.08 5.14 -14.92
C PRO A 665 7.09 6.45 -14.12
N GLY A 666 7.93 7.42 -14.51
CA GLY A 666 8.06 8.75 -13.90
C GLY A 666 9.52 9.21 -13.94
N LEU A 667 9.79 10.51 -14.10
CA LEU A 667 11.17 11.01 -14.19
C LEU A 667 11.95 10.85 -12.87
N GLN A 668 11.24 10.86 -11.75
CA GLN A 668 11.80 10.54 -10.42
C GLN A 668 12.41 9.13 -10.31
N LEU A 669 12.08 8.23 -11.23
CA LEU A 669 12.52 6.83 -11.23
C LEU A 669 13.68 6.58 -12.21
N LEU A 670 14.17 7.61 -12.89
CA LEU A 670 15.29 7.51 -13.82
C LEU A 670 16.62 7.77 -13.11
N ASP A 671 17.65 6.99 -13.45
CA ASP A 671 19.03 7.35 -13.11
C ASP A 671 19.47 8.51 -14.04
N PRO A 672 19.85 9.68 -13.47
CA PRO A 672 20.21 10.86 -14.26
C PRO A 672 21.55 10.72 -15.00
N GLN A 673 22.36 9.71 -14.69
CA GLN A 673 23.69 9.57 -15.31
C GLN A 673 23.57 9.12 -16.77
N PRO A 674 24.20 9.84 -17.73
CA PRO A 674 24.40 9.33 -19.07
C PRO A 674 25.15 8.00 -19.00
N LEU A 675 24.70 6.98 -19.74
CA LEU A 675 25.37 5.69 -19.75
C LEU A 675 26.84 5.86 -20.16
N ALA A 676 27.74 5.19 -19.45
CA ALA A 676 29.06 4.92 -19.99
C ALA A 676 28.85 4.08 -21.25
N ARG A 677 29.25 4.61 -22.42
CA ARG A 677 29.20 3.89 -23.70
C ARG A 677 30.27 2.80 -23.68
N GLU A 678 29.99 1.71 -22.98
CA GLU A 678 30.86 0.55 -22.87
C GLU A 678 30.66 -0.39 -24.07
N ARG A 679 31.67 -1.20 -24.34
CA ARG A 679 31.55 -2.30 -25.31
C ARG A 679 30.52 -3.29 -24.76
N LEU A 680 29.39 -3.43 -25.45
CA LEU A 680 28.29 -4.30 -25.01
C LEU A 680 28.81 -5.72 -24.75
N LYS A 681 28.35 -6.30 -23.64
CA LYS A 681 28.43 -7.73 -23.33
C LYS A 681 27.08 -8.13 -22.77
N ALA A 682 26.62 -9.32 -23.12
CA ALA A 682 25.33 -9.82 -22.68
C ALA A 682 25.44 -11.14 -21.92
N LEU A 683 24.58 -11.30 -20.92
CA LEU A 683 24.15 -12.60 -20.43
C LEU A 683 22.82 -12.88 -21.10
N THR A 684 22.78 -13.87 -21.97
CA THR A 684 21.55 -14.29 -22.64
C THR A 684 21.09 -15.62 -22.07
N ALA A 685 19.80 -15.78 -21.83
CA ALA A 685 19.23 -17.00 -21.32
C ALA A 685 17.90 -17.30 -22.00
N GLY A 686 17.57 -18.56 -22.23
CA GLY A 686 16.28 -18.89 -22.83
C GLY A 686 15.87 -20.35 -22.77
N LEU A 687 14.58 -20.58 -23.01
CA LEU A 687 13.95 -21.90 -23.06
C LEU A 687 13.42 -22.16 -24.47
N THR A 688 13.86 -23.26 -25.10
CA THR A 688 13.33 -23.68 -26.41
C THR A 688 12.33 -24.82 -26.29
N GLU A 689 12.45 -25.61 -25.23
CA GLU A 689 11.62 -26.79 -24.99
C GLU A 689 10.36 -26.42 -24.18
N ALA A 690 9.30 -27.20 -24.35
CA ALA A 690 8.10 -27.07 -23.53
C ALA A 690 8.43 -27.39 -22.07
N ARG A 691 7.91 -26.58 -21.14
CA ARG A 691 8.06 -26.78 -19.69
C ARG A 691 6.72 -26.55 -19.03
N GLU A 692 6.39 -27.40 -18.05
CA GLU A 692 5.13 -27.35 -17.32
C GLU A 692 3.92 -27.31 -18.28
N SER A 693 3.10 -26.26 -18.24
CA SER A 693 1.96 -26.02 -19.13
C SER A 693 2.27 -25.11 -20.32
N PHE A 694 3.53 -24.70 -20.50
CA PHE A 694 3.94 -23.73 -21.51
C PHE A 694 4.51 -24.40 -22.76
N ALA A 695 4.11 -23.87 -23.93
CA ALA A 695 4.51 -24.40 -25.22
C ALA A 695 6.01 -24.16 -25.51
N ALA A 696 6.59 -24.99 -26.38
CA ALA A 696 7.96 -24.80 -26.85
C ALA A 696 8.11 -23.48 -27.64
N LEU A 697 9.27 -22.82 -27.48
CA LEU A 697 9.66 -21.61 -28.21
C LEU A 697 10.87 -21.92 -29.12
N PRO A 698 10.66 -22.60 -30.26
CA PRO A 698 11.76 -23.15 -31.07
C PRO A 698 12.72 -22.09 -31.64
N ASN A 699 12.28 -20.85 -31.84
CA ASN A 699 13.10 -19.78 -32.42
C ASN A 699 13.91 -19.00 -31.37
N VAL A 700 13.73 -19.27 -30.07
CA VAL A 700 14.60 -18.71 -29.02
C VAL A 700 16.07 -19.05 -29.29
N LYS A 701 16.36 -20.26 -29.79
CA LYS A 701 17.73 -20.61 -30.17
C LYS A 701 18.29 -19.68 -31.26
N LEU A 702 17.49 -19.41 -32.29
CA LEU A 702 17.87 -18.51 -33.38
C LEU A 702 18.04 -17.08 -32.87
N GLU A 703 17.16 -16.61 -31.99
CA GLU A 703 17.26 -15.31 -31.33
C GLU A 703 18.60 -15.18 -30.58
N LEU A 704 18.95 -16.15 -29.73
CA LEU A 704 20.20 -16.09 -28.95
C LEU A 704 21.45 -16.18 -29.84
N GLU A 705 21.41 -16.97 -30.92
CA GLU A 705 22.50 -17.07 -31.91
C GLU A 705 22.71 -15.74 -32.66
N GLN A 706 21.63 -15.05 -33.05
CA GLN A 706 21.70 -13.74 -33.69
C GLN A 706 22.22 -12.66 -32.74
N ILE A 707 21.84 -12.69 -31.45
CA ILE A 707 22.38 -11.76 -30.47
C ILE A 707 23.89 -11.98 -30.29
N GLN A 708 24.32 -13.24 -30.22
CA GLN A 708 25.72 -13.61 -30.04
C GLN A 708 26.61 -13.20 -31.22
N SER A 709 26.08 -13.11 -32.45
CA SER A 709 26.84 -12.63 -33.61
C SER A 709 27.13 -11.14 -33.56
N GLU A 710 26.26 -10.36 -32.93
CA GLU A 710 26.40 -8.90 -32.82
C GLU A 710 27.12 -8.47 -31.54
N VAL A 711 26.89 -9.19 -30.43
CA VAL A 711 27.39 -8.82 -29.09
C VAL A 711 27.99 -10.03 -28.38
N PRO A 712 29.21 -9.93 -27.80
CA PRO A 712 29.79 -10.98 -26.97
C PRO A 712 28.86 -11.42 -25.85
N SER A 713 28.42 -12.68 -25.89
CA SER A 713 27.34 -13.18 -25.03
C SER A 713 27.70 -14.49 -24.33
N ARG A 714 27.44 -14.56 -23.00
CA ARG A 714 27.33 -15.84 -22.26
C ARG A 714 25.90 -16.33 -22.41
N VAL A 715 25.72 -17.49 -23.03
CA VAL A 715 24.40 -18.08 -23.32
C VAL A 715 24.08 -19.15 -22.28
N LEU A 716 22.89 -19.09 -21.67
CA LEU A 716 22.31 -20.12 -20.82
C LEU A 716 21.06 -20.69 -21.51
N LEU A 717 21.14 -21.90 -22.05
CA LEU A 717 20.04 -22.50 -22.80
C LEU A 717 19.48 -23.71 -22.06
N ASN A 718 18.15 -23.80 -21.96
CA ASN A 718 17.45 -24.95 -21.36
C ASN A 718 18.04 -25.34 -20.00
N GLN A 719 18.63 -26.53 -19.87
CA GLN A 719 19.18 -27.08 -18.62
C GLN A 719 20.24 -26.17 -17.95
N GLU A 720 20.91 -25.29 -18.71
CA GLU A 720 21.85 -24.31 -18.15
C GLU A 720 21.13 -23.09 -17.55
N PHE A 721 19.92 -22.78 -18.01
CA PHE A 721 19.11 -21.66 -17.53
C PHE A 721 18.28 -22.06 -16.31
N THR A 722 18.94 -22.24 -15.16
CA THR A 722 18.27 -22.44 -13.86
C THR A 722 18.24 -21.15 -13.05
N THR A 723 17.35 -21.07 -12.06
CA THR A 723 17.28 -19.94 -11.12
C THR A 723 18.64 -19.67 -10.44
N ASN A 724 19.30 -20.72 -9.97
CA ASN A 724 20.60 -20.62 -9.31
C ASN A 724 21.71 -20.21 -10.27
N THR A 725 21.75 -20.77 -11.48
CA THR A 725 22.76 -20.39 -12.49
C THR A 725 22.60 -18.93 -12.88
N LEU A 726 21.37 -18.47 -13.15
CA LEU A 726 21.09 -17.07 -13.46
C LEU A 726 21.58 -16.16 -12.32
N GLN A 727 21.24 -16.49 -11.08
CA GLN A 727 21.68 -15.72 -9.92
C GLN A 727 23.20 -15.63 -9.83
N ASN A 728 23.91 -16.76 -10.00
CA ASN A 728 25.36 -16.81 -9.92
C ASN A 728 26.04 -16.02 -11.05
N GLU A 729 25.56 -16.12 -12.29
CA GLU A 729 26.11 -15.40 -13.45
C GLU A 729 25.88 -13.89 -13.30
N VAL A 730 24.68 -13.48 -12.86
CA VAL A 730 24.38 -12.07 -12.59
C VAL A 730 25.28 -11.52 -11.47
N GLN A 731 25.60 -12.30 -10.45
CA GLN A 731 26.45 -11.87 -9.32
C GLN A 731 27.95 -11.85 -9.65
N SER A 732 28.44 -12.87 -10.36
CA SER A 732 29.87 -13.11 -10.54
C SER A 732 30.48 -12.38 -11.75
N SER A 733 29.65 -12.06 -12.76
CA SER A 733 30.08 -11.39 -13.98
C SER A 733 29.18 -10.19 -14.29
N PRO A 734 29.55 -8.96 -13.88
CA PRO A 734 28.74 -7.78 -14.13
C PRO A 734 28.75 -7.43 -15.62
N VAL A 735 27.81 -8.01 -16.36
CA VAL A 735 27.53 -7.62 -17.75
C VAL A 735 26.48 -6.50 -17.80
N PRO A 736 26.59 -5.55 -18.75
CA PRO A 736 25.64 -4.45 -18.89
C PRO A 736 24.28 -4.90 -19.44
N VAL A 737 24.20 -6.04 -20.15
CA VAL A 737 22.96 -6.52 -20.73
C VAL A 737 22.58 -7.90 -20.18
N VAL A 738 21.32 -8.05 -19.76
CA VAL A 738 20.72 -9.33 -19.43
C VAL A 738 19.52 -9.53 -20.35
N HIS A 739 19.48 -10.63 -21.10
CA HIS A 739 18.40 -10.93 -22.04
C HIS A 739 17.80 -12.29 -21.70
N LEU A 740 16.51 -12.33 -21.41
CA LEU A 740 15.78 -13.53 -21.03
C LEU A 740 14.70 -13.79 -22.09
N ALA A 741 14.88 -14.86 -22.87
CA ALA A 741 13.98 -15.32 -23.93
C ALA A 741 13.21 -16.56 -23.44
N THR A 742 12.11 -16.31 -22.73
CA THR A 742 11.34 -17.36 -22.03
C THR A 742 9.91 -16.90 -21.80
N HIS A 743 9.03 -17.83 -21.46
CA HIS A 743 7.69 -17.48 -21.01
C HIS A 743 7.76 -16.70 -19.70
N GLY A 744 6.91 -15.69 -19.60
CA GLY A 744 6.66 -14.97 -18.38
C GLY A 744 5.19 -14.57 -18.33
N GLN A 745 4.66 -14.43 -17.13
CA GLN A 745 3.30 -13.96 -16.90
C GLN A 745 3.34 -12.72 -16.02
N PHE A 746 2.61 -11.67 -16.40
CA PHE A 746 2.53 -10.42 -15.62
C PHE A 746 1.12 -10.05 -15.24
N SER A 747 0.94 -9.78 -13.95
CA SER A 747 -0.32 -9.44 -13.31
C SER A 747 -0.15 -8.20 -12.43
N SER A 748 -1.26 -7.54 -12.11
CA SER A 748 -1.38 -6.52 -11.06
C SER A 748 -1.14 -7.09 -9.65
N LYS A 749 -1.01 -8.41 -9.54
CA LYS A 749 -0.64 -9.13 -8.33
C LYS A 749 0.79 -9.66 -8.42
N ALA A 750 1.57 -9.37 -7.39
CA ALA A 750 2.98 -9.76 -7.32
C ALA A 750 3.15 -11.30 -7.35
N GLU A 751 2.24 -12.03 -6.70
CA GLU A 751 2.23 -13.49 -6.61
C GLU A 751 1.87 -14.21 -7.92
N GLU A 752 1.23 -13.53 -8.86
CA GLU A 752 0.89 -14.08 -10.19
C GLU A 752 1.92 -13.67 -11.26
N THR A 753 2.98 -12.94 -10.87
CA THR A 753 4.00 -12.39 -11.76
C THR A 753 5.30 -13.21 -11.69
N PHE A 754 5.70 -13.83 -12.80
CA PHE A 754 6.90 -14.67 -12.86
C PHE A 754 7.52 -14.75 -14.26
N ILE A 755 8.76 -15.25 -14.32
CA ILE A 755 9.41 -15.74 -15.54
C ILE A 755 9.77 -17.22 -15.38
N LEU A 756 9.77 -18.00 -16.45
CA LEU A 756 10.15 -19.41 -16.38
C LEU A 756 11.65 -19.60 -16.58
N SER A 757 12.26 -20.33 -15.65
CA SER A 757 13.56 -20.95 -15.84
C SER A 757 13.37 -22.45 -16.04
N TRP A 758 14.46 -23.18 -16.26
CA TRP A 758 14.40 -24.62 -16.46
C TRP A 758 13.88 -25.34 -15.24
N ASP A 759 14.36 -25.04 -14.05
CA ASP A 759 14.05 -25.76 -12.81
C ASP A 759 12.76 -25.31 -12.12
N SER A 760 12.40 -24.03 -12.27
CA SER A 760 11.18 -23.47 -11.66
C SER A 760 10.76 -22.13 -12.28
N ALA A 761 9.53 -21.70 -11.98
CA ALA A 761 9.15 -20.29 -12.11
C ALA A 761 9.97 -19.42 -11.12
N ILE A 762 10.48 -18.29 -11.61
CA ILE A 762 11.13 -17.25 -10.81
C ILE A 762 10.10 -16.14 -10.58
N ASP A 763 9.64 -15.99 -9.34
CA ASP A 763 8.66 -14.96 -9.00
C ASP A 763 9.27 -13.54 -9.02
N VAL A 764 8.40 -12.54 -9.03
CA VAL A 764 8.79 -11.12 -9.10
C VAL A 764 9.74 -10.68 -7.97
N ASN A 765 9.61 -11.22 -6.76
CA ASN A 765 10.46 -10.87 -5.62
C ASN A 765 11.82 -11.57 -5.69
N GLN A 766 11.85 -12.82 -6.17
CA GLN A 766 13.08 -13.56 -6.47
C GLN A 766 13.86 -12.87 -7.59
N LEU A 767 13.21 -12.53 -8.70
CA LEU A 767 13.81 -11.80 -9.81
C LEU A 767 14.39 -10.45 -9.32
N ASN A 768 13.62 -9.71 -8.52
CA ASN A 768 14.10 -8.49 -7.89
C ASN A 768 15.36 -8.71 -7.03
N THR A 769 15.43 -9.83 -6.30
CA THR A 769 16.60 -10.18 -5.48
C THR A 769 17.82 -10.52 -6.35
N ILE A 770 17.61 -11.28 -7.44
CA ILE A 770 18.65 -11.62 -8.41
C ILE A 770 19.24 -10.34 -9.02
N LEU A 771 18.40 -9.44 -9.50
CA LEU A 771 18.84 -8.21 -10.17
C LEU A 771 19.50 -7.21 -9.19
N ARG A 772 19.01 -7.10 -7.93
CA ARG A 772 19.59 -6.21 -6.89
C ARG A 772 20.86 -6.74 -6.23
N SER A 773 21.20 -8.01 -6.45
CA SER A 773 22.33 -8.65 -5.76
C SER A 773 23.71 -8.02 -6.07
N ARG A 774 23.80 -7.17 -7.10
CA ARG A 774 25.00 -6.39 -7.45
C ARG A 774 25.28 -5.20 -6.51
N GLY A 775 24.42 -4.97 -5.51
CA GLY A 775 24.57 -3.90 -4.51
C GLY A 775 24.23 -2.51 -5.05
N ASN A 776 24.21 -1.49 -4.18
CA ASN A 776 23.91 -0.09 -4.55
C ASN A 776 25.07 0.59 -5.33
N ASN A 777 26.08 -0.17 -5.78
CA ASN A 777 27.22 0.39 -6.49
C ASN A 777 26.83 0.61 -7.96
N ARG A 778 26.49 1.87 -8.29
CA ARG A 778 25.93 2.30 -9.59
C ARG A 778 26.81 1.96 -10.81
N GLN A 779 28.08 1.59 -10.61
CA GLN A 779 28.99 1.16 -11.66
C GLN A 779 28.72 -0.26 -12.20
N ASN A 780 27.98 -1.09 -11.47
CA ASN A 780 27.68 -2.48 -11.86
C ASN A 780 26.18 -2.71 -12.20
N ALA A 781 25.42 -1.63 -12.41
CA ALA A 781 23.99 -1.71 -12.73
C ALA A 781 23.76 -2.43 -14.07
N ILE A 782 22.60 -3.06 -14.23
CA ILE A 782 22.20 -3.65 -15.51
C ILE A 782 21.76 -2.49 -16.41
N GLU A 783 22.46 -2.22 -17.49
CA GLU A 783 22.13 -1.13 -18.42
C GLU A 783 20.88 -1.43 -19.24
N LEU A 784 20.68 -2.70 -19.62
CA LEU A 784 19.50 -3.15 -20.34
C LEU A 784 19.09 -4.54 -19.90
N LEU A 785 17.87 -4.67 -19.36
CA LEU A 785 17.18 -5.94 -19.23
C LEU A 785 16.25 -6.14 -20.42
N VAL A 786 16.35 -7.26 -21.13
CA VAL A 786 15.42 -7.63 -22.19
C VAL A 786 14.61 -8.83 -21.74
N LEU A 787 13.29 -8.72 -21.83
CA LEU A 787 12.32 -9.75 -21.46
C LEU A 787 11.54 -10.11 -22.71
N SER A 788 12.05 -11.12 -23.41
CA SER A 788 11.57 -11.61 -24.69
C SER A 788 10.65 -12.81 -24.47
N ALA A 789 9.52 -12.85 -25.19
CA ALA A 789 8.47 -13.86 -25.11
C ALA A 789 7.55 -13.87 -23.86
N CYS A 790 7.32 -12.71 -23.24
CA CYS A 790 6.44 -12.63 -22.08
C CYS A 790 4.96 -12.32 -22.41
N GLU A 791 4.05 -12.94 -21.65
CA GLU A 791 2.61 -12.70 -21.66
C GLU A 791 2.21 -11.71 -20.56
N THR A 792 1.52 -10.65 -20.96
CA THR A 792 0.82 -9.78 -20.00
C THR A 792 -0.62 -10.27 -19.88
N VAL A 793 -1.11 -10.52 -18.67
CA VAL A 793 -2.48 -11.03 -18.44
C VAL A 793 -3.49 -10.11 -19.12
N ALA A 794 -4.35 -10.69 -19.97
CA ALA A 794 -5.39 -9.98 -20.68
C ALA A 794 -6.41 -9.38 -19.69
N GLY A 795 -6.75 -8.10 -19.86
CA GLY A 795 -7.71 -7.38 -18.99
C GLY A 795 -7.11 -6.76 -17.73
N ASP A 796 -5.83 -7.02 -17.41
CA ASP A 796 -5.16 -6.32 -16.33
C ASP A 796 -4.75 -4.90 -16.77
N LYS A 797 -5.38 -3.89 -16.18
CA LYS A 797 -5.18 -2.47 -16.52
C LYS A 797 -3.82 -1.93 -16.05
N ARG A 798 -3.11 -2.62 -15.14
CA ARG A 798 -1.87 -2.14 -14.50
C ARG A 798 -0.66 -3.04 -14.79
N ALA A 799 -0.85 -4.21 -15.38
CA ALA A 799 0.22 -5.17 -15.62
C ALA A 799 1.34 -4.66 -16.57
N ALA A 800 1.04 -3.83 -17.57
CA ALA A 800 2.04 -3.43 -18.58
C ALA A 800 3.20 -2.56 -18.06
N LEU A 801 3.03 -1.80 -16.96
CA LEU A 801 4.15 -1.13 -16.28
C LEU A 801 4.63 -1.88 -15.03
N GLY A 802 3.93 -2.93 -14.61
CA GLY A 802 4.24 -3.71 -13.40
C GLY A 802 5.62 -4.35 -13.45
N LEU A 803 6.01 -4.93 -14.60
CA LEU A 803 7.30 -5.61 -14.76
C LEU A 803 8.43 -4.72 -15.28
N ALA A 804 8.16 -3.86 -16.27
CA ALA A 804 9.21 -2.98 -16.80
C ALA A 804 9.59 -1.91 -15.76
N GLY A 805 8.62 -1.40 -15.00
CA GLY A 805 8.88 -0.61 -13.79
C GLY A 805 9.56 -1.41 -12.67
N MET A 806 9.28 -2.72 -12.58
CA MET A 806 9.95 -3.67 -11.68
C MET A 806 11.42 -3.84 -11.98
N ALA A 807 11.75 -4.06 -13.23
CA ALA A 807 13.11 -4.28 -13.68
C ALA A 807 13.93 -3.01 -13.49
N VAL A 808 13.33 -1.84 -13.78
CA VAL A 808 13.93 -0.54 -13.44
C VAL A 808 14.18 -0.43 -11.92
N ARG A 809 13.20 -0.81 -11.11
CA ARG A 809 13.31 -0.85 -9.64
C ARG A 809 14.30 -1.88 -9.12
N ALA A 810 14.46 -2.99 -9.81
CA ALA A 810 15.34 -4.09 -9.43
C ALA A 810 16.81 -3.80 -9.78
N GLY A 811 17.08 -2.62 -10.36
CA GLY A 811 18.42 -2.12 -10.62
C GLY A 811 18.80 -2.07 -12.09
N ALA A 812 17.88 -2.37 -13.02
CA ALA A 812 18.11 -2.10 -14.43
C ALA A 812 17.92 -0.60 -14.72
N ARG A 813 18.74 0.00 -15.59
CA ARG A 813 18.50 1.38 -16.04
C ARG A 813 17.42 1.46 -17.11
N SER A 814 17.31 0.41 -17.91
CA SER A 814 16.36 0.29 -19.00
C SER A 814 15.82 -1.13 -19.07
N THR A 815 14.57 -1.28 -19.47
CA THR A 815 13.95 -2.57 -19.73
C THR A 815 13.25 -2.55 -21.07
N LEU A 816 13.57 -3.52 -21.93
CA LEU A 816 12.86 -3.79 -23.18
C LEU A 816 11.97 -5.00 -22.96
N ALA A 817 10.66 -4.83 -23.05
CA ALA A 817 9.69 -5.89 -22.79
C ALA A 817 8.50 -5.80 -23.75
N THR A 818 7.72 -6.87 -23.82
CA THR A 818 6.51 -6.95 -24.65
C THR A 818 5.25 -6.60 -23.87
N LEU A 819 4.36 -5.81 -24.49
CA LEU A 819 3.00 -5.57 -23.99
C LEU A 819 2.09 -6.82 -24.13
N TRP A 820 2.46 -7.74 -25.03
CA TRP A 820 1.74 -8.98 -25.28
C TRP A 820 2.62 -10.05 -25.91
N SER A 821 2.15 -11.30 -25.93
CA SER A 821 2.88 -12.39 -26.59
C SER A 821 2.89 -12.23 -28.12
N VAL A 822 4.11 -12.13 -28.65
CA VAL A 822 4.41 -11.99 -30.07
C VAL A 822 4.78 -13.35 -30.65
N SER A 823 4.58 -13.52 -31.96
CA SER A 823 5.10 -14.68 -32.68
C SER A 823 6.60 -14.86 -32.43
N ASP A 824 6.98 -16.05 -31.96
CA ASP A 824 8.36 -16.49 -31.71
C ASP A 824 9.33 -16.17 -32.87
N PHE A 825 8.89 -16.36 -34.12
CA PHE A 825 9.70 -16.00 -35.29
C PHE A 825 9.91 -14.48 -35.43
N ALA A 826 8.86 -13.68 -35.27
CA ALA A 826 8.95 -12.22 -35.40
C ALA A 826 9.82 -11.63 -34.28
N THR A 827 9.77 -12.22 -33.09
CA THR A 827 10.64 -11.91 -31.96
C THR A 827 12.12 -12.09 -32.31
N ALA A 828 12.52 -13.26 -32.83
CA ALA A 828 13.91 -13.50 -33.23
C ALA A 828 14.41 -12.44 -34.24
N SER A 829 13.61 -12.17 -35.28
CA SER A 829 13.97 -11.16 -36.30
C SER A 829 14.09 -9.74 -35.72
N LEU A 830 13.19 -9.35 -34.81
CA LEU A 830 13.23 -8.02 -34.21
C LEU A 830 14.44 -7.87 -33.27
N MET A 831 14.73 -8.91 -32.48
CA MET A 831 15.85 -8.88 -31.53
C MET A 831 17.21 -8.92 -32.23
N GLY A 832 17.37 -9.74 -33.27
CA GLY A 832 18.58 -9.71 -34.09
C GLY A 832 18.84 -8.30 -34.66
N GLN A 833 17.81 -7.67 -35.25
CA GLN A 833 17.92 -6.29 -35.76
C GLN A 833 18.18 -5.25 -34.67
N PHE A 834 17.53 -5.38 -33.51
CA PHE A 834 17.73 -4.48 -32.39
C PHE A 834 19.19 -4.51 -31.90
N TYR A 835 19.76 -5.70 -31.71
CA TYR A 835 21.15 -5.84 -31.26
C TYR A 835 22.16 -5.44 -32.33
N GLN A 836 21.87 -5.67 -33.62
CA GLN A 836 22.69 -5.18 -34.72
C GLN A 836 22.80 -3.65 -34.70
N GLU A 837 21.68 -2.95 -34.50
CA GLU A 837 21.67 -1.48 -34.39
C GLU A 837 22.28 -1.00 -33.06
N TYR A 838 22.00 -1.69 -31.95
CA TYR A 838 22.47 -1.28 -30.62
C TYR A 838 23.96 -1.54 -30.39
N ALA A 839 24.57 -2.50 -31.09
CA ALA A 839 26.01 -2.72 -31.11
C ALA A 839 26.80 -1.48 -31.58
N ASN A 840 26.14 -0.59 -32.33
CA ASN A 840 26.69 0.71 -32.67
C ASN A 840 26.55 1.72 -31.52
N THR A 841 27.66 2.02 -30.84
CA THR A 841 27.72 2.97 -29.70
C THR A 841 27.26 4.41 -29.99
N SER A 842 27.03 4.79 -31.24
CA SER A 842 26.44 6.07 -31.63
C SER A 842 24.90 6.09 -31.64
N VAL A 843 24.27 4.92 -31.54
CA VAL A 843 22.82 4.73 -31.60
C VAL A 843 22.27 4.52 -30.19
N THR A 844 21.27 5.30 -29.80
CA THR A 844 20.56 5.15 -28.52
C THR A 844 19.68 3.90 -28.51
N LYS A 845 19.34 3.37 -27.33
CA LYS A 845 18.41 2.23 -27.20
C LYS A 845 17.07 2.48 -27.89
N ALA A 846 16.47 3.66 -27.73
CA ALA A 846 15.19 3.99 -28.36
C ALA A 846 15.28 4.03 -29.89
N GLU A 847 16.38 4.56 -30.45
CA GLU A 847 16.58 4.60 -31.89
C GLU A 847 16.88 3.20 -32.47
N ALA A 848 17.64 2.36 -31.76
CA ALA A 848 17.86 0.97 -32.15
C ALA A 848 16.54 0.19 -32.22
N LEU A 849 15.67 0.35 -31.22
CA LEU A 849 14.34 -0.26 -31.22
C LEU A 849 13.49 0.26 -32.38
N ARG A 850 13.47 1.58 -32.60
CA ARG A 850 12.72 2.17 -33.72
C ARG A 850 13.17 1.58 -35.06
N ARG A 851 14.47 1.47 -35.32
CA ARG A 851 14.99 0.92 -36.57
C ARG A 851 14.60 -0.55 -36.75
N ALA A 852 14.71 -1.35 -35.70
CA ALA A 852 14.24 -2.74 -35.73
C ALA A 852 12.73 -2.83 -36.03
N GLN A 853 11.91 -2.00 -35.38
CA GLN A 853 10.46 -1.93 -35.64
C GLN A 853 10.14 -1.50 -37.07
N GLN A 854 10.87 -0.50 -37.61
CA GLN A 854 10.71 -0.06 -38.99
C GLN A 854 11.12 -1.13 -40.01
N THR A 855 12.14 -1.94 -39.71
CA THR A 855 12.54 -3.07 -40.55
C THR A 855 11.40 -4.08 -40.67
N LEU A 856 10.78 -4.47 -39.55
CA LEU A 856 9.62 -5.37 -39.57
C LEU A 856 8.40 -4.73 -40.24
N LEU A 857 8.12 -3.46 -39.98
CA LEU A 857 7.01 -2.72 -40.59
C LEU A 857 7.11 -2.71 -42.13
N LYS A 858 8.33 -2.67 -42.69
CA LYS A 858 8.57 -2.67 -44.15
C LYS A 858 8.53 -4.07 -44.77
N ASP A 859 8.59 -5.13 -43.96
CA ASP A 859 8.44 -6.49 -44.43
C ASP A 859 6.94 -6.81 -44.61
N PRO A 860 6.47 -7.18 -45.83
CA PRO A 860 5.07 -7.53 -46.06
C PRO A 860 4.53 -8.65 -45.15
N LYS A 861 5.41 -9.52 -44.62
CA LYS A 861 5.05 -10.58 -43.68
C LYS A 861 4.77 -10.06 -42.27
N TYR A 862 5.37 -8.92 -41.90
CA TYR A 862 5.33 -8.35 -40.55
C TYR A 862 4.76 -6.92 -40.50
N GLU A 863 4.14 -6.43 -41.58
CA GLU A 863 3.60 -5.07 -41.66
C GLU A 863 2.65 -4.71 -40.50
N HIS A 864 1.92 -5.71 -39.98
CA HIS A 864 0.93 -5.51 -38.95
C HIS A 864 1.57 -5.17 -37.59
N PRO A 865 1.09 -4.14 -36.85
CA PRO A 865 1.67 -3.71 -35.56
C PRO A 865 1.75 -4.79 -34.49
N TYR A 866 0.95 -5.85 -34.60
CA TYR A 866 1.05 -7.04 -33.75
C TYR A 866 2.49 -7.57 -33.61
N PHE A 867 3.28 -7.53 -34.70
CA PHE A 867 4.61 -8.13 -34.76
C PHE A 867 5.73 -7.25 -34.21
N TRP A 868 5.60 -5.93 -34.31
CA TRP A 868 6.70 -5.00 -33.98
C TRP A 868 6.34 -4.01 -32.87
N ALA A 869 5.07 -3.63 -32.72
CA ALA A 869 4.66 -2.59 -31.78
C ALA A 869 4.49 -3.08 -30.34
N ALA A 870 4.57 -4.40 -30.12
CA ALA A 870 4.50 -5.01 -28.80
C ALA A 870 5.69 -4.62 -27.91
N TYR A 871 6.87 -4.44 -28.51
CA TYR A 871 8.10 -4.11 -27.79
C TYR A 871 8.11 -2.65 -27.38
N VAL A 872 8.26 -2.42 -26.08
CA VAL A 872 8.37 -1.10 -25.47
C VAL A 872 9.65 -0.99 -24.65
N LEU A 873 10.32 0.15 -24.79
CA LEU A 873 11.48 0.50 -23.99
C LEU A 873 11.03 1.35 -22.80
N VAL A 874 11.33 0.89 -21.59
CA VAL A 874 10.97 1.54 -20.34
C VAL A 874 12.21 1.93 -19.56
N GLY A 875 12.26 3.14 -19.00
CA GLY A 875 13.40 3.64 -18.23
C GLY A 875 14.28 4.60 -19.04
N ASN A 876 15.60 4.57 -18.84
CA ASN A 876 16.52 5.45 -19.55
C ASN A 876 16.60 5.04 -21.04
N TRP A 877 16.37 5.96 -21.98
CA TRP A 877 16.26 5.65 -23.41
C TRP A 877 17.54 5.88 -24.22
N LEU A 878 18.58 6.44 -23.59
CA LEU A 878 19.84 6.81 -24.24
C LEU A 878 20.75 5.63 -24.55
#